data_AF-W7WZL8-F1
#
_entry.id   AF-W7WZL8-F1
#
_cell.length_a   1.000
_cell.length_b   1.000
_cell.length_c   1.000
_cell.angle_alpha   90.00
_cell.angle_beta   90.00
_cell.angle_gamma   90.00
#
_symmetry.space_group_name_H-M   'P 1'
#
loop_
_entity.id
_entity.type
_entity.pdbx_description
1 polymer ?
#
loop_
_entity_poly.entity_id
_entity_poly.type
_entity_poly.pdbx_seq_one_letter_code
_entity_poly.pdbx_strand_id
1 'polypeptide(L)'
;MSKRYFINNHDSIIGQQILKELTKEETEDPVHMVTYMDQSKRDRPKGVKKVLNRHAKPKLMRKKMLEECDVYIYDLHFGDLDDVLFGGNILDKATLEEQKTLIIISDVMVWNQTPKKIKEKVAVVPEEGEEGENAEQEKPQEEEQQEEENEEQNENSQAASEKNSSQAGDFDNQKQEDEVQQEEEEPIEYTSYNEADYKKRKCSEKYKKMKIMEDLMLRLNKENLKVIVVCSGILYGLGELAFRNHFKAAWLQNPQALPYVGEGENLIPTIHISDLAKFVIKVAENPPENNYLFAIDNTKDRRQKAIIQSISDGVGSKQIVQDDSTNLIDEHTIDIFNLDVDMTPSPLLVGDEENPVEFDWTCEKGLTDPINNAKVLQEFQREHKLRPIKVIMFTPENERQDLRFDQCVEEISQHYRIPVIKIREVVEWVKQNISKEQDILGEDLREEYGKIIEYLDSKQPRKLDETLKVLYRVIRWRLSQNDCFNRGYILDNYPLFGEEAGFIFYPQKKKLDRVRPKPKKIKKKKAKKQDDEDNQAQEQQEQQKKVSEEKSQGEQENEDEEEDEGEEGQEENENNNNQVLPKEEQPEAEEEEEEEEEEEEEQPPEEEEQPPEEEEEEEDPDNPKPKVEPYHPESIIFIKRIVQNREIVLNNSKCEIIDYFSKNDVEAYITDTTGKTLFEAFESQRIYIERQGRPYNYLVDESELVKKHQGYYDDVNKRNEEQKLIKKEEEQKVVLKQKQDREDLAQEQINYIIKNELEIDKIKNLPFRNYLMEYIVPELNEGLLEVSNMLPDDPIEFLAEYLYSKSYE
;
A
#
# COMPACT_ATOMS: atom_id res chain seq x y z
N MET A 1 -46.82 11.41 -2.65
CA MET A 1 -46.57 10.07 -3.24
C MET A 1 -45.14 10.06 -3.72
N SER A 2 -44.37 9.00 -3.41
CA SER A 2 -42.99 8.86 -3.91
C SER A 2 -43.00 8.81 -5.44
N LYS A 3 -42.08 9.54 -6.10
CA LYS A 3 -41.99 9.59 -7.57
C LYS A 3 -41.58 8.21 -8.10
N ARG A 4 -42.14 7.79 -9.24
CA ARG A 4 -41.75 6.55 -9.92
C ARG A 4 -40.58 6.83 -10.85
N TYR A 5 -39.47 6.15 -10.61
CA TYR A 5 -38.24 6.33 -11.40
C TYR A 5 -38.10 5.22 -12.45
N PHE A 6 -37.77 5.61 -13.67
CA PHE A 6 -37.29 4.73 -14.72
C PHE A 6 -35.77 4.89 -14.86
N ILE A 7 -35.00 3.84 -14.62
CA ILE A 7 -33.54 3.82 -14.79
C ILE A 7 -33.21 2.95 -16.00
N ASN A 8 -32.68 3.57 -17.06
CA ASN A 8 -32.47 2.86 -18.33
C ASN A 8 -31.42 1.73 -18.21
N ASN A 9 -30.33 1.91 -17.46
CA ASN A 9 -29.24 0.93 -17.40
C ASN A 9 -28.85 0.61 -15.96
N HIS A 10 -29.65 -0.19 -15.24
CA HIS A 10 -29.38 -0.44 -13.82
C HIS A 10 -28.22 -1.38 -13.54
N ASP A 11 -27.71 -2.08 -14.56
CA ASP A 11 -26.48 -2.86 -14.44
C ASP A 11 -25.23 -1.99 -14.56
N SER A 12 -25.32 -0.72 -14.98
CA SER A 12 -24.21 0.24 -14.88
C SER A 12 -23.94 0.64 -13.43
N ILE A 13 -22.71 1.06 -13.14
CA ILE A 13 -22.31 1.43 -11.79
C ILE A 13 -23.10 2.66 -11.28
N ILE A 14 -23.38 3.63 -12.17
CA ILE A 14 -24.25 4.78 -11.87
C ILE A 14 -25.67 4.31 -11.59
N GLY A 15 -26.23 3.45 -12.44
CA GLY A 15 -27.59 2.94 -12.30
C GLY A 15 -27.80 2.14 -11.01
N GLN A 16 -26.82 1.32 -10.61
CA GLN A 16 -26.82 0.60 -9.34
C GLN A 16 -26.79 1.57 -8.15
N GLN A 17 -25.96 2.61 -8.24
CA GLN A 17 -25.81 3.57 -7.15
C GLN A 17 -27.05 4.46 -7.00
N ILE A 18 -27.66 4.94 -8.09
CA ILE A 18 -28.95 5.66 -8.04
C ILE A 18 -30.03 4.77 -7.42
N LEU A 19 -30.12 3.51 -7.84
CA LEU A 19 -31.12 2.61 -7.28
C LEU A 19 -30.90 2.36 -5.79
N LYS A 20 -29.64 2.19 -5.37
CA LYS A 20 -29.28 2.04 -3.95
C LYS A 20 -29.74 3.23 -3.12
N GLU A 21 -29.51 4.44 -3.61
CA GLU A 21 -29.93 5.69 -2.95
C GLU A 21 -31.47 5.81 -2.89
N LEU A 22 -32.18 5.47 -3.96
CA LEU A 22 -33.65 5.46 -3.97
C LEU A 22 -34.28 4.43 -3.02
N THR A 23 -33.54 3.37 -2.67
CA THR A 23 -34.04 2.26 -1.83
C THR A 23 -33.43 2.22 -0.43
N LYS A 24 -32.90 3.36 0.06
CA LYS A 24 -32.36 3.46 1.42
C LYS A 24 -33.44 3.30 2.49
N GLU A 25 -34.65 3.78 2.23
CA GLU A 25 -35.81 3.63 3.11
C GLU A 25 -36.62 2.39 2.73
N GLU A 26 -37.06 1.60 3.72
CA GLU A 26 -37.94 0.46 3.47
C GLU A 26 -39.32 0.94 3.03
N THR A 27 -39.64 0.74 1.75
CA THR A 27 -40.99 0.92 1.23
C THR A 27 -41.70 -0.43 1.13
N GLU A 28 -42.95 -0.50 1.60
CA GLU A 28 -43.76 -1.72 1.52
C GLU A 28 -44.05 -2.14 0.06
N ASP A 29 -44.15 -1.17 -0.85
CA ASP A 29 -44.44 -1.38 -2.27
C ASP A 29 -43.28 -0.94 -3.18
N PRO A 30 -42.73 -1.82 -4.04
CA PRO A 30 -41.72 -1.44 -5.01
C PRO A 30 -42.38 -0.65 -6.17
N VAL A 31 -41.88 0.56 -6.43
CA VAL A 31 -42.46 1.48 -7.42
C VAL A 31 -41.56 1.75 -8.62
N HIS A 32 -40.25 1.53 -8.50
CA HIS A 32 -39.28 1.88 -9.54
C HIS A 32 -39.23 0.85 -10.67
N MET A 33 -38.79 1.29 -11.83
CA MET A 33 -38.68 0.49 -13.04
C MET A 33 -37.28 0.59 -13.61
N VAL A 34 -36.74 -0.54 -14.05
CA VAL A 34 -35.37 -0.58 -14.56
C VAL A 34 -35.25 -1.43 -15.81
N THR A 35 -34.27 -1.11 -16.66
CA THR A 35 -33.87 -1.99 -17.76
C THR A 35 -32.41 -2.42 -17.65
N TYR A 36 -32.03 -3.49 -18.35
CA TYR A 36 -30.67 -4.03 -18.29
C TYR A 36 -30.11 -4.58 -19.60
N MET A 37 -28.79 -4.36 -19.71
CA MET A 37 -27.79 -5.03 -20.53
C MET A 37 -27.77 -6.56 -20.55
N ASP A 38 -27.19 -7.05 -19.46
CA ASP A 38 -26.48 -8.32 -19.36
C ASP A 38 -27.28 -9.35 -18.55
N GLN A 39 -27.20 -10.62 -18.95
CA GLN A 39 -28.00 -11.71 -18.37
C GLN A 39 -27.49 -12.22 -17.03
N SER A 40 -26.37 -11.67 -16.53
CA SER A 40 -25.63 -12.16 -15.36
C SER A 40 -26.32 -11.86 -14.01
N LYS A 41 -27.23 -10.88 -13.93
CA LYS A 41 -28.00 -10.55 -12.72
C LYS A 41 -29.51 -10.70 -12.98
N ARG A 42 -30.07 -11.87 -12.68
CA ARG A 42 -31.51 -12.17 -12.88
C ARG A 42 -32.39 -11.74 -11.71
N ASP A 43 -31.79 -11.55 -10.53
CA ASP A 43 -32.56 -11.23 -9.34
C ASP A 43 -33.09 -9.81 -9.44
N ARG A 44 -34.39 -9.66 -9.16
CA ARG A 44 -35.04 -8.36 -9.10
C ARG A 44 -34.43 -7.58 -7.93
N PRO A 45 -33.82 -6.41 -8.18
CA PRO A 45 -33.30 -5.58 -7.10
C PRO A 45 -34.42 -5.16 -6.13
N LYS A 46 -34.06 -4.90 -4.87
CA LYS A 46 -35.00 -4.34 -3.89
C LYS A 46 -35.60 -3.02 -4.41
N GLY A 47 -36.84 -2.72 -4.05
CA GLY A 47 -37.55 -1.49 -4.48
C GLY A 47 -37.99 -1.43 -5.95
N VAL A 48 -37.66 -2.42 -6.78
CA VAL A 48 -37.98 -2.42 -8.22
C VAL A 48 -39.24 -3.21 -8.54
N LYS A 49 -40.27 -2.53 -9.06
CA LYS A 49 -41.54 -3.14 -9.50
C LYS A 49 -41.35 -4.05 -10.70
N LYS A 50 -40.55 -3.59 -11.67
CA LYS A 50 -40.40 -4.22 -12.98
C LYS A 50 -38.99 -4.05 -13.53
N VAL A 51 -38.41 -5.18 -13.92
CA VAL A 51 -37.10 -5.30 -14.56
C VAL A 51 -37.31 -5.78 -15.99
N LEU A 52 -36.75 -5.08 -16.98
CA LEU A 52 -36.89 -5.45 -18.39
C LEU A 52 -35.53 -5.68 -19.06
N ASN A 53 -35.35 -6.84 -19.69
CA ASN A 53 -34.22 -7.08 -20.56
C ASN A 53 -34.38 -6.27 -21.85
N ARG A 54 -33.35 -5.49 -22.22
CA ARG A 54 -33.38 -4.60 -23.38
C ARG A 54 -33.46 -5.32 -24.72
N HIS A 55 -32.76 -6.44 -24.87
CA HIS A 55 -32.69 -7.21 -26.12
C HIS A 55 -33.84 -8.20 -26.31
N ALA A 56 -34.39 -8.74 -25.22
CA ALA A 56 -35.32 -9.86 -25.28
C ALA A 56 -36.81 -9.48 -25.29
N LYS A 57 -37.16 -8.19 -25.09
CA LYS A 57 -38.56 -7.76 -24.92
C LYS A 57 -39.03 -6.72 -25.94
N PRO A 58 -40.31 -6.76 -26.38
CA PRO A 58 -40.82 -5.85 -27.40
C PRO A 58 -40.80 -4.39 -26.98
N LYS A 59 -40.55 -3.48 -27.95
CA LYS A 59 -40.59 -2.01 -27.81
C LYS A 59 -41.87 -1.49 -27.11
N LEU A 60 -43.00 -2.18 -27.30
CA LEU A 60 -44.28 -1.84 -26.66
C LEU A 60 -44.25 -1.96 -25.12
N MET A 61 -43.49 -2.92 -24.57
CA MET A 61 -43.38 -3.10 -23.12
C MET A 61 -42.54 -2.01 -22.47
N ARG A 62 -41.50 -1.51 -23.16
CA ARG A 62 -40.73 -0.32 -22.75
C ARG A 62 -41.61 0.93 -22.81
N LYS A 63 -42.40 1.11 -23.86
CA LYS A 63 -43.33 2.23 -23.99
C LYS A 63 -44.29 2.34 -22.79
N LYS A 64 -44.93 1.22 -22.40
CA LYS A 64 -45.81 1.20 -21.22
C LYS A 64 -45.09 1.53 -19.90
N MET A 65 -43.83 1.11 -19.75
CA MET A 65 -43.04 1.45 -18.56
C MET A 65 -42.74 2.94 -18.50
N LEU A 66 -42.43 3.55 -19.65
CA LEU A 66 -42.20 4.98 -19.73
C LEU A 66 -43.49 5.76 -19.40
N GLU A 67 -44.65 5.36 -19.90
CA GLU A 67 -45.92 6.01 -19.58
C GLU A 67 -46.29 5.95 -18.08
N GLU A 68 -45.84 4.91 -17.35
CA GLU A 68 -46.12 4.73 -15.91
C GLU A 68 -45.16 5.48 -14.98
N CYS A 69 -44.03 6.01 -15.44
CA CYS A 69 -43.03 6.66 -14.58
C CYS A 69 -43.17 8.19 -14.54
N ASP A 70 -42.53 8.82 -13.55
CA ASP A 70 -42.54 10.28 -13.34
C ASP A 70 -41.17 10.90 -13.67
N VAL A 71 -40.10 10.14 -13.43
CA VAL A 71 -38.71 10.54 -13.71
C VAL A 71 -38.06 9.48 -14.60
N TYR A 72 -37.36 9.92 -15.65
CA TYR A 72 -36.63 9.08 -16.58
C TYR A 72 -35.14 9.40 -16.50
N ILE A 73 -34.30 8.42 -16.18
CA ILE A 73 -32.86 8.60 -16.05
C ILE A 73 -32.16 7.79 -17.13
N TYR A 74 -31.41 8.50 -17.97
CA TYR A 74 -30.57 7.94 -19.02
C TYR A 74 -29.11 8.32 -18.77
N ASP A 75 -28.23 7.34 -18.77
CA ASP A 75 -26.79 7.50 -18.55
C ASP A 75 -26.03 7.32 -19.86
N LEU A 76 -25.24 8.33 -20.25
CA LEU A 76 -24.44 8.32 -21.47
C LEU A 76 -23.03 7.71 -21.28
N HIS A 77 -22.55 7.50 -20.05
CA HIS A 77 -21.22 6.93 -19.80
C HIS A 77 -21.16 5.45 -20.21
N PHE A 78 -22.17 4.70 -19.78
CA PHE A 78 -22.22 3.24 -19.97
C PHE A 78 -23.44 2.79 -20.80
N GLY A 79 -24.28 3.73 -21.24
CA GLY A 79 -25.50 3.48 -21.99
C GLY A 79 -25.30 3.45 -23.51
N ASP A 80 -26.26 2.83 -24.20
CA ASP A 80 -26.35 2.89 -25.67
C ASP A 80 -27.06 4.19 -26.08
N LEU A 81 -26.42 4.98 -26.94
CA LEU A 81 -26.97 6.25 -27.43
C LEU A 81 -28.27 6.05 -28.23
N ASP A 82 -28.43 4.92 -28.91
CA ASP A 82 -29.65 4.61 -29.66
C ASP A 82 -30.85 4.39 -28.73
N ASP A 83 -30.61 3.88 -27.53
CA ASP A 83 -31.63 3.71 -26.49
C ASP A 83 -32.11 5.06 -25.94
N VAL A 84 -31.20 6.03 -25.82
CA VAL A 84 -31.52 7.39 -25.39
C VAL A 84 -32.40 8.06 -26.44
N LEU A 85 -32.05 7.97 -27.72
CA LEU A 85 -32.89 8.42 -28.83
C LEU A 85 -34.25 7.74 -28.83
N PHE A 86 -34.29 6.43 -28.62
CA PHE A 86 -35.54 5.68 -28.58
C PHE A 86 -36.44 6.17 -27.44
N GLY A 87 -35.89 6.40 -26.25
CA GLY A 87 -36.58 6.98 -25.10
C GLY A 87 -37.12 8.38 -25.39
N GLY A 88 -36.25 9.28 -25.85
CA GLY A 88 -36.61 10.65 -26.20
C GLY A 88 -37.73 10.71 -27.25
N ASN A 89 -37.64 9.90 -28.31
CA ASN A 89 -38.67 9.82 -29.35
C ASN A 89 -40.02 9.30 -28.84
N ILE A 90 -40.03 8.42 -27.83
CA ILE A 90 -41.27 7.97 -27.19
C ILE A 90 -41.90 9.11 -26.41
N LEU A 91 -41.10 9.80 -25.60
CA LEU A 91 -41.57 10.90 -24.75
C LEU A 91 -42.09 12.08 -25.58
N ASP A 92 -41.40 12.40 -26.67
CA ASP A 92 -41.81 13.46 -27.61
C ASP A 92 -43.21 13.18 -28.23
N LYS A 93 -43.44 11.92 -28.61
CA LYS A 93 -44.71 11.47 -29.20
C LYS A 93 -45.80 11.14 -28.17
N ALA A 94 -45.46 11.02 -26.89
CA ALA A 94 -46.40 10.71 -25.84
C ALA A 94 -47.32 11.89 -25.54
N THR A 95 -48.52 11.58 -25.04
CA THR A 95 -49.42 12.55 -24.40
C THR A 95 -49.18 12.48 -22.90
N LEU A 96 -48.59 13.53 -22.33
CA LEU A 96 -48.21 13.60 -20.92
C LEU A 96 -49.26 14.41 -20.15
N GLU A 97 -50.03 13.73 -19.29
CA GLU A 97 -51.08 14.36 -18.46
C GLU A 97 -50.50 15.07 -17.23
N GLU A 98 -49.37 14.58 -16.73
CA GLU A 98 -48.69 15.08 -15.53
C GLU A 98 -47.28 15.55 -15.89
N GLN A 99 -46.71 16.46 -15.09
CA GLN A 99 -45.33 16.90 -15.23
C GLN A 99 -44.35 15.73 -15.06
N LYS A 100 -43.53 15.48 -16.08
CA LYS A 100 -42.47 14.47 -16.08
C LYS A 100 -41.10 15.11 -16.18
N THR A 101 -40.08 14.41 -15.68
CA THR A 101 -38.68 14.86 -15.75
C THR A 101 -37.82 13.83 -16.46
N LEU A 102 -37.13 14.23 -17.54
CA LEU A 102 -36.11 13.46 -18.22
C LEU A 102 -34.73 13.98 -17.83
N ILE A 103 -33.93 13.15 -17.18
CA ILE A 103 -32.56 13.44 -16.79
C ILE A 103 -31.61 12.63 -17.67
N ILE A 104 -30.69 13.34 -18.33
CA ILE A 104 -29.60 12.77 -19.10
C ILE A 104 -28.30 13.00 -18.31
N ILE A 105 -27.67 11.93 -17.85
CA ILE A 105 -26.36 11.97 -17.20
C ILE A 105 -25.30 11.91 -18.30
N SER A 106 -24.62 13.02 -18.53
CA SER A 106 -23.58 13.22 -19.53
C SER A 106 -22.20 13.37 -18.87
N ASP A 107 -21.15 13.43 -19.66
CA ASP A 107 -19.75 13.42 -19.23
C ASP A 107 -19.06 14.73 -19.61
N VAL A 108 -18.24 15.29 -18.71
CA VAL A 108 -17.39 16.47 -18.92
C VAL A 108 -16.52 16.36 -20.18
N MET A 109 -16.22 15.15 -20.66
CA MET A 109 -15.47 14.94 -21.90
C MET A 109 -16.11 15.54 -23.16
N VAL A 110 -17.39 15.92 -23.14
CA VAL A 110 -18.00 16.78 -24.21
C VAL A 110 -17.45 18.21 -24.24
N TRP A 111 -16.54 18.56 -23.31
CA TRP A 111 -15.83 19.82 -23.24
C TRP A 111 -14.32 19.70 -23.50
N ASN A 112 -13.81 18.50 -23.81
CA ASN A 112 -12.36 18.23 -23.85
C ASN A 112 -11.54 19.01 -24.90
N GLN A 113 -12.17 19.74 -25.81
CA GLN A 113 -11.50 20.66 -26.76
C GLN A 113 -11.96 22.12 -26.58
N THR A 114 -12.63 22.42 -25.48
CA THR A 114 -13.06 23.78 -25.17
C THR A 114 -11.84 24.57 -24.71
N PRO A 115 -11.54 25.72 -25.34
CA PRO A 115 -10.42 26.56 -24.90
C PRO A 115 -10.67 27.11 -23.50
N LYS A 116 -9.62 27.60 -22.81
CA LYS A 116 -9.79 28.30 -21.53
C LYS A 116 -10.66 29.54 -21.72
N LYS A 117 -11.57 29.78 -20.78
CA LYS A 117 -12.46 30.94 -20.82
C LYS A 117 -11.70 32.19 -20.39
N ILE A 118 -11.49 33.08 -21.34
CA ILE A 118 -10.83 34.36 -21.11
C ILE A 118 -11.82 35.28 -20.39
N LYS A 119 -11.35 36.00 -19.36
CA LYS A 119 -12.13 37.05 -18.69
C LYS A 119 -12.25 38.24 -19.64
N GLU A 120 -13.47 38.51 -20.09
CA GLU A 120 -13.73 39.71 -20.89
C GLU A 120 -13.49 40.94 -19.99
N LYS A 121 -12.51 41.79 -20.36
CA LYS A 121 -12.33 43.09 -19.72
C LYS A 121 -13.56 43.91 -20.06
N VAL A 122 -14.44 44.11 -19.08
CA VAL A 122 -15.58 45.02 -19.23
C VAL A 122 -15.00 46.40 -19.49
N ALA A 123 -15.16 46.91 -20.72
CA ALA A 123 -14.86 48.29 -21.04
C ALA A 123 -15.78 49.16 -20.18
N VAL A 124 -15.23 49.76 -19.12
CA VAL A 124 -15.90 50.80 -18.35
C VAL A 124 -16.10 51.96 -19.31
N VAL A 125 -17.30 52.06 -19.88
CA VAL A 125 -17.76 53.30 -20.49
C VAL A 125 -17.81 54.32 -19.35
N PRO A 126 -17.05 55.43 -19.40
CA PRO A 126 -17.18 56.46 -18.38
C PRO A 126 -18.58 57.07 -18.52
N GLU A 127 -19.43 56.83 -17.52
CA GLU A 127 -20.62 57.65 -17.30
C GLU A 127 -20.17 59.03 -16.86
N GLU A 128 -20.27 60.01 -17.74
CA GLU A 128 -20.45 61.41 -17.34
C GLU A 128 -21.44 62.12 -18.27
N GLY A 129 -22.51 62.67 -17.66
CA GLY A 129 -23.11 63.92 -18.12
C GLY A 129 -24.56 63.85 -18.60
N GLU A 130 -25.51 63.86 -17.65
CA GLU A 130 -26.86 64.39 -17.89
C GLU A 130 -26.79 65.86 -18.31
N GLU A 131 -27.49 66.24 -19.39
CA GLU A 131 -28.37 67.42 -19.45
C GLU A 131 -29.07 67.52 -20.84
N GLY A 132 -30.40 67.64 -20.83
CA GLY A 132 -31.10 68.60 -21.70
C GLY A 132 -31.85 68.14 -22.97
N GLU A 133 -33.08 67.65 -22.76
CA GLU A 133 -34.34 67.98 -23.47
C GLU A 133 -34.56 67.80 -25.01
N ASN A 134 -35.67 67.08 -25.28
CA ASN A 134 -36.68 67.24 -26.34
C ASN A 134 -36.32 66.95 -27.81
N ALA A 135 -36.88 65.86 -28.37
CA ALA A 135 -38.12 65.88 -29.15
C ALA A 135 -38.37 64.55 -29.90
N GLU A 136 -39.66 64.26 -30.07
CA GLU A 136 -40.33 63.15 -30.74
C GLU A 136 -39.74 62.74 -32.12
N GLN A 137 -39.72 61.43 -32.45
CA GLN A 137 -40.57 60.80 -33.49
C GLN A 137 -40.11 59.40 -33.91
N GLU A 138 -41.10 58.50 -33.95
CA GLU A 138 -41.37 57.44 -34.94
C GLU A 138 -40.35 56.34 -35.29
N LYS A 139 -40.78 55.08 -35.05
CA LYS A 139 -40.38 53.87 -35.79
C LYS A 139 -40.87 53.95 -37.25
N PRO A 140 -40.19 53.32 -38.21
CA PRO A 140 -40.51 51.94 -38.65
C PRO A 140 -39.23 51.07 -38.78
N GLN A 141 -39.19 49.78 -38.39
CA GLN A 141 -39.62 48.57 -39.11
C GLN A 141 -39.05 48.36 -40.53
N GLU A 142 -38.66 47.10 -40.79
CA GLU A 142 -38.16 46.47 -42.05
C GLU A 142 -36.63 46.53 -42.24
N GLU A 143 -35.90 45.47 -42.62
CA GLU A 143 -36.27 44.20 -43.27
C GLU A 143 -35.11 43.18 -43.13
N GLU A 144 -35.46 41.88 -43.18
CA GLU A 144 -34.55 40.75 -43.36
C GLU A 144 -33.87 40.78 -44.74
N GLN A 145 -32.62 40.31 -44.84
CA GLN A 145 -32.15 39.63 -46.06
C GLN A 145 -30.98 38.68 -45.75
N GLN A 146 -31.18 37.43 -46.17
CA GLN A 146 -30.24 36.31 -46.22
C GLN A 146 -29.42 36.33 -47.52
N GLU A 147 -28.55 35.31 -47.63
CA GLU A 147 -27.84 34.76 -48.80
C GLU A 147 -26.40 35.27 -48.98
N GLU A 148 -25.36 34.48 -48.72
CA GLU A 148 -24.89 33.20 -49.30
C GLU A 148 -23.78 33.40 -50.35
N GLU A 149 -22.72 32.62 -50.14
CA GLU A 149 -21.74 32.05 -51.07
C GLU A 149 -20.98 32.92 -52.10
N ASN A 150 -19.65 32.77 -52.07
CA ASN A 150 -18.91 32.29 -53.25
C ASN A 150 -17.53 31.76 -52.86
N GLU A 151 -17.31 30.48 -53.11
CA GLU A 151 -15.99 29.91 -53.39
C GLU A 151 -15.59 30.23 -54.84
N GLU A 152 -14.30 30.47 -55.11
CA GLU A 152 -13.56 29.77 -56.16
C GLU A 152 -12.05 30.14 -56.17
N GLN A 153 -11.24 29.11 -55.90
CA GLN A 153 -10.06 28.65 -56.65
C GLN A 153 -8.99 29.64 -57.15
N ASN A 154 -7.72 29.38 -56.78
CA ASN A 154 -6.74 28.92 -57.77
C ASN A 154 -5.50 28.24 -57.15
N GLU A 155 -5.05 27.20 -57.85
CA GLU A 155 -3.98 26.27 -57.50
C GLU A 155 -2.56 26.75 -57.88
N ASN A 156 -1.58 25.93 -57.46
CA ASN A 156 -0.20 25.74 -57.95
C ASN A 156 0.88 26.71 -57.41
N SER A 157 2.04 26.27 -56.90
CA SER A 157 2.85 25.08 -57.28
C SER A 157 3.89 24.72 -56.20
N GLN A 158 4.02 23.42 -55.93
CA GLN A 158 5.23 22.59 -55.79
C GLN A 158 6.56 23.09 -55.15
N ALA A 159 6.92 22.37 -54.06
CA ALA A 159 8.10 21.48 -53.91
C ALA A 159 9.45 21.97 -53.31
N ALA A 160 9.86 21.23 -52.25
CA ALA A 160 11.22 20.79 -51.85
C ALA A 160 12.25 21.88 -51.44
N SER A 161 13.20 21.73 -50.50
CA SER A 161 13.72 20.64 -49.67
C SER A 161 14.80 21.22 -48.73
N GLU A 162 14.96 20.61 -47.55
CA GLU A 162 16.22 20.33 -46.81
C GLU A 162 17.30 21.40 -46.47
N LYS A 163 17.53 21.51 -45.14
CA LYS A 163 18.78 21.39 -44.35
C LYS A 163 19.98 22.36 -44.52
N ASN A 164 20.37 22.85 -43.33
CA ASN A 164 21.72 22.92 -42.71
C ASN A 164 22.65 24.14 -42.87
N SER A 165 22.92 24.73 -41.70
CA SER A 165 24.21 25.03 -41.06
C SER A 165 25.13 26.18 -41.53
N SER A 166 25.39 27.05 -40.55
CA SER A 166 26.70 27.53 -40.04
C SER A 166 27.49 28.66 -40.72
N GLN A 167 27.96 29.55 -39.83
CA GLN A 167 29.20 30.36 -39.81
C GLN A 167 29.22 31.80 -40.36
N ALA A 168 29.19 32.75 -39.40
CA ALA A 168 30.26 33.67 -38.96
C ALA A 168 30.92 34.71 -39.91
N GLY A 169 30.85 35.98 -39.47
CA GLY A 169 31.78 37.11 -39.73
C GLY A 169 31.40 38.00 -40.93
N ASP A 170 31.48 39.34 -40.94
CA ASP A 170 31.98 40.37 -40.00
C ASP A 170 31.66 41.79 -40.58
N PHE A 171 31.46 42.81 -39.72
CA PHE A 171 31.43 44.29 -39.94
C PHE A 171 30.46 44.91 -41.00
N ASP A 172 29.85 46.10 -40.88
CA ASP A 172 29.95 47.26 -39.98
C ASP A 172 28.69 48.16 -40.11
N ASN A 173 28.36 48.87 -39.03
CA ASN A 173 27.60 50.13 -38.91
C ASN A 173 26.38 50.47 -39.81
N GLN A 174 25.22 50.59 -39.17
CA GLN A 174 24.56 51.90 -39.01
C GLN A 174 23.48 51.85 -37.91
N LYS A 175 23.64 52.74 -36.92
CA LYS A 175 22.65 53.04 -35.89
C LYS A 175 21.43 53.69 -36.53
N GLN A 176 20.29 53.01 -36.46
CA GLN A 176 18.98 53.64 -36.33
C GLN A 176 18.39 53.12 -35.03
N GLU A 177 18.24 54.04 -34.08
CA GLU A 177 17.44 53.84 -32.88
C GLU A 177 15.97 53.85 -33.33
N ASP A 178 15.46 52.68 -33.72
CA ASP A 178 14.03 52.44 -33.71
C ASP A 178 13.68 51.91 -32.32
N GLU A 179 13.05 52.76 -31.51
CA GLU A 179 12.33 52.35 -30.31
C GLU A 179 11.23 51.36 -30.73
N VAL A 180 11.55 50.07 -30.71
CA VAL A 180 10.54 49.02 -30.67
C VAL A 180 9.92 49.12 -29.28
N GLN A 181 8.79 49.81 -29.19
CA GLN A 181 7.87 49.64 -28.06
C GLN A 181 7.53 48.15 -28.00
N GLN A 182 8.16 47.44 -27.07
CA GLN A 182 7.66 46.15 -26.62
C GLN A 182 6.31 46.46 -25.97
N GLU A 183 5.22 46.24 -26.70
CA GLU A 183 3.92 46.06 -26.08
C GLU A 183 4.07 44.87 -25.12
N GLU A 184 4.23 45.15 -23.84
CA GLU A 184 4.06 44.16 -22.79
C GLU A 184 2.61 43.69 -22.90
N GLU A 185 2.38 42.56 -23.59
CA GLU A 185 1.07 41.91 -23.63
C GLU A 185 0.64 41.64 -22.19
N GLU A 186 -0.35 42.39 -21.71
CA GLU A 186 -0.90 42.20 -20.36
C GLU A 186 -1.33 40.72 -20.20
N PRO A 187 -1.00 40.08 -19.07
CA PRO A 187 -1.28 38.66 -18.88
C PRO A 187 -2.79 38.39 -19.01
N ILE A 188 -3.14 37.43 -19.86
CA ILE A 188 -4.53 37.01 -20.09
C ILE A 188 -5.07 36.39 -18.79
N GLU A 189 -6.12 37.00 -18.23
CA GLU A 189 -6.81 36.46 -17.05
C GLU A 189 -7.87 35.44 -17.48
N TYR A 190 -7.88 34.25 -16.87
CA TYR A 190 -8.85 33.20 -17.14
C TYR A 190 -9.91 33.11 -16.05
N THR A 191 -11.10 32.63 -16.39
CA THR A 191 -12.21 32.38 -15.47
C THR A 191 -12.80 30.99 -15.69
N SER A 192 -13.60 30.51 -14.73
CA SER A 192 -14.25 29.21 -14.83
C SER A 192 -15.53 29.27 -15.69
N TYR A 193 -15.83 28.16 -16.36
CA TYR A 193 -17.12 27.95 -17.02
C TYR A 193 -18.23 27.73 -16.00
N ASN A 194 -19.43 28.25 -16.30
CA ASN A 194 -20.65 27.97 -15.54
C ASN A 194 -21.70 27.31 -16.45
N GLU A 195 -22.81 26.87 -15.85
CA GLU A 195 -23.88 26.15 -16.54
C GLU A 195 -24.46 26.90 -17.75
N ALA A 196 -24.50 28.23 -17.71
CA ALA A 196 -25.02 29.06 -18.80
C ALA A 196 -24.10 29.04 -20.04
N ASP A 197 -22.82 28.72 -19.86
CA ASP A 197 -21.84 28.65 -20.95
C ASP A 197 -21.94 27.36 -21.78
N TYR A 198 -22.87 26.44 -21.51
CA TYR A 198 -22.91 25.12 -22.15
C TYR A 198 -22.90 25.15 -23.68
N LYS A 199 -23.38 26.23 -24.31
CA LYS A 199 -23.34 26.41 -25.77
C LYS A 199 -21.93 26.61 -26.34
N LYS A 200 -20.97 27.03 -25.51
CA LYS A 200 -19.55 27.27 -25.88
C LYS A 200 -18.73 25.98 -25.96
N ARG A 201 -19.27 24.85 -25.48
CA ARG A 201 -18.54 23.58 -25.38
C ARG A 201 -18.11 23.03 -26.75
N LYS A 202 -16.85 22.61 -26.82
CA LYS A 202 -16.24 21.94 -27.97
C LYS A 202 -15.68 20.59 -27.52
N CYS A 203 -15.86 19.57 -28.36
CA CYS A 203 -15.42 18.21 -28.08
C CYS A 203 -14.66 17.61 -29.26
N SER A 204 -13.82 16.62 -28.97
CA SER A 204 -13.18 15.79 -29.98
C SER A 204 -14.18 14.88 -30.71
N GLU A 205 -13.75 14.30 -31.83
CA GLU A 205 -14.57 13.36 -32.62
C GLU A 205 -15.04 12.14 -31.81
N LYS A 206 -14.25 11.71 -30.80
CA LYS A 206 -14.60 10.61 -29.89
C LYS A 206 -15.91 10.89 -29.12
N TYR A 207 -16.13 12.13 -28.69
CA TYR A 207 -17.28 12.52 -27.86
C TYR A 207 -18.39 13.25 -28.63
N LYS A 208 -18.21 13.46 -29.94
CA LYS A 208 -19.16 14.18 -30.80
C LYS A 208 -20.55 13.57 -30.81
N LYS A 209 -20.66 12.23 -30.81
CA LYS A 209 -21.97 11.54 -30.74
C LYS A 209 -22.69 11.82 -29.43
N MET A 210 -21.96 11.85 -28.31
CA MET A 210 -22.51 12.16 -26.99
C MET A 210 -23.01 13.62 -26.95
N LYS A 211 -22.20 14.57 -27.41
CA LYS A 211 -22.60 15.99 -27.52
C LYS A 211 -23.85 16.17 -28.39
N ILE A 212 -23.92 15.51 -29.56
CA ILE A 212 -25.11 15.54 -30.42
C ILE A 212 -26.33 15.00 -29.67
N MET A 213 -26.16 13.95 -28.85
CA MET A 213 -27.24 13.40 -28.03
C MET A 213 -27.77 14.43 -27.03
N GLU A 214 -26.87 15.10 -26.29
CA GLU A 214 -27.27 16.18 -25.38
C GLU A 214 -28.06 17.27 -26.11
N ASP A 215 -27.53 17.75 -27.25
CA ASP A 215 -28.15 18.83 -28.02
C ASP A 215 -29.53 18.42 -28.56
N LEU A 216 -29.72 17.14 -28.90
CA LEU A 216 -31.02 16.60 -29.34
C LEU A 216 -32.01 16.52 -28.19
N MET A 217 -31.59 16.02 -27.02
CA MET A 217 -32.46 15.91 -25.85
C MET A 217 -32.86 17.29 -25.34
N LEU A 218 -31.94 18.24 -25.27
CA LEU A 218 -32.23 19.63 -24.87
C LEU A 218 -33.18 20.36 -25.83
N ARG A 219 -33.26 19.93 -27.09
CA ARG A 219 -34.20 20.47 -28.08
C ARG A 219 -35.61 19.88 -27.97
N LEU A 220 -35.81 18.81 -27.18
CA LEU A 220 -37.13 18.27 -26.92
C LEU A 220 -37.94 19.29 -26.10
N ASN A 221 -38.86 19.97 -26.76
CA ASN A 221 -39.76 20.92 -26.14
C ASN A 221 -41.18 20.37 -26.20
N LYS A 222 -41.63 19.80 -25.08
CA LYS A 222 -42.93 19.13 -24.96
C LYS A 222 -43.62 19.62 -23.69
N GLU A 223 -44.91 19.94 -23.81
CA GLU A 223 -45.74 20.29 -22.66
C GLU A 223 -45.72 19.17 -21.61
N ASN A 224 -45.60 19.54 -20.34
CA ASN A 224 -45.45 18.61 -19.21
C ASN A 224 -44.18 17.73 -19.23
N LEU A 225 -43.14 18.08 -20.01
CA LEU A 225 -41.83 17.42 -19.97
C LEU A 225 -40.72 18.42 -19.66
N LYS A 226 -40.03 18.23 -18.54
CA LYS A 226 -38.79 18.93 -18.21
C LYS A 226 -37.60 18.06 -18.63
N VAL A 227 -36.71 18.58 -19.46
CA VAL A 227 -35.46 17.89 -19.84
C VAL A 227 -34.28 18.57 -19.17
N ILE A 228 -33.46 17.79 -18.48
CA ILE A 228 -32.26 18.25 -17.77
C ILE A 228 -31.09 17.37 -18.19
N VAL A 229 -29.99 18.01 -18.57
CA VAL A 229 -28.69 17.36 -18.77
C VAL A 229 -27.83 17.65 -17.54
N VAL A 230 -27.38 16.60 -16.87
CA VAL A 230 -26.42 16.66 -15.78
C VAL A 230 -25.08 16.25 -16.35
N CYS A 231 -24.19 17.21 -16.57
CA CYS A 231 -22.83 16.99 -17.02
C CYS A 231 -21.95 16.70 -15.80
N SER A 232 -21.56 15.44 -15.61
CA SER A 232 -20.70 15.04 -14.50
C SER A 232 -19.23 15.26 -14.81
N GLY A 233 -18.46 15.59 -13.76
CA GLY A 233 -17.01 15.49 -13.81
C GLY A 233 -16.53 14.05 -14.06
N ILE A 234 -15.22 13.88 -14.16
CA ILE A 234 -14.57 12.57 -14.24
C ILE A 234 -14.90 11.76 -12.99
N LEU A 235 -15.48 10.59 -13.21
CA LEU A 235 -16.01 9.77 -12.13
C LEU A 235 -14.89 9.06 -11.37
N TYR A 236 -15.03 9.02 -10.04
CA TYR A 236 -14.26 8.14 -9.14
C TYR A 236 -15.15 7.56 -8.02
N GLY A 237 -14.57 6.68 -7.19
CA GLY A 237 -15.30 5.96 -6.13
C GLY A 237 -15.69 4.53 -6.51
N LEU A 238 -16.10 3.72 -5.52
CA LEU A 238 -16.56 2.33 -5.69
C LEU A 238 -15.62 1.43 -6.53
N GLY A 239 -14.30 1.47 -6.28
CA GLY A 239 -13.29 0.68 -7.03
C GLY A 239 -12.60 1.43 -8.19
N GLU A 240 -12.75 2.75 -8.16
CA GLU A 240 -11.93 3.86 -8.69
C GLU A 240 -11.67 4.02 -10.19
N LEU A 241 -12.63 3.61 -11.03
CA LEU A 241 -12.96 4.25 -12.33
C LEU A 241 -11.76 4.80 -13.13
N ALA A 242 -11.69 6.10 -13.41
CA ALA A 242 -10.62 6.70 -14.22
C ALA A 242 -9.23 6.55 -13.57
N PHE A 243 -9.17 6.45 -12.24
CA PHE A 243 -7.93 6.38 -11.47
C PHE A 243 -7.55 4.94 -11.05
N ARG A 244 -8.23 3.92 -11.59
CA ARG A 244 -8.10 2.52 -11.17
C ARG A 244 -6.68 2.00 -11.26
N ASN A 245 -6.04 2.29 -12.38
CA ASN A 245 -4.67 1.87 -12.61
C ASN A 245 -3.70 2.58 -11.63
N HIS A 246 -3.94 3.86 -11.33
CA HIS A 246 -3.14 4.64 -10.40
C HIS A 246 -3.27 4.12 -8.96
N PHE A 247 -4.48 3.83 -8.49
CA PHE A 247 -4.69 3.24 -7.15
C PHE A 247 -4.07 1.85 -7.05
N LYS A 248 -4.25 1.00 -8.07
CA LYS A 248 -3.59 -0.32 -8.11
C LYS A 248 -2.07 -0.22 -8.10
N ALA A 249 -1.49 0.70 -8.88
CA ALA A 249 -0.05 0.92 -8.90
C ALA A 249 0.46 1.48 -7.57
N ALA A 250 -0.26 2.42 -6.97
CA ALA A 250 0.04 3.01 -5.67
C ALA A 250 0.04 1.95 -4.59
N TRP A 251 -1.00 1.11 -4.56
CA TRP A 251 -1.15 0.00 -3.64
C TRP A 251 0.03 -0.97 -3.73
N LEU A 252 0.43 -1.35 -4.94
CA LEU A 252 1.56 -2.25 -5.18
C LEU A 252 2.93 -1.56 -5.04
N GLN A 253 2.95 -0.23 -5.03
CA GLN A 253 4.14 0.62 -5.18
C GLN A 253 5.01 0.17 -6.36
N ASN A 254 4.37 -0.13 -7.49
CA ASN A 254 5.03 -0.50 -8.72
C ASN A 254 4.33 0.17 -9.93
N PRO A 255 4.91 1.25 -10.50
CA PRO A 255 6.17 1.88 -10.08
C PRO A 255 6.09 2.52 -8.68
N GLN A 256 7.25 2.78 -8.06
CA GLN A 256 7.30 3.42 -6.75
C GLN A 256 6.73 4.84 -6.80
N ALA A 257 7.17 5.67 -7.76
CA ALA A 257 6.60 6.99 -8.00
C ALA A 257 5.44 6.89 -9.01
N LEU A 258 4.28 7.46 -8.69
CA LEU A 258 3.13 7.43 -9.59
C LEU A 258 3.33 8.41 -10.76
N PRO A 259 3.07 7.99 -12.00
CA PRO A 259 3.22 8.85 -13.15
C PRO A 259 2.05 9.82 -13.30
N TYR A 260 2.35 11.00 -13.83
CA TYR A 260 1.39 11.95 -14.40
C TYR A 260 1.87 12.38 -15.80
N VAL A 261 0.96 12.87 -16.63
CA VAL A 261 1.21 13.20 -18.05
C VAL A 261 1.30 14.71 -18.26
N GLY A 262 2.18 15.14 -19.15
CA GLY A 262 2.46 16.54 -19.45
C GLY A 262 3.03 17.27 -18.24
N GLU A 263 2.75 18.57 -18.15
CA GLU A 263 3.17 19.37 -16.98
C GLU A 263 2.34 19.06 -15.72
N GLY A 264 1.16 18.44 -15.89
CA GLY A 264 0.24 18.09 -14.81
C GLY A 264 -0.55 19.28 -14.23
N GLU A 265 -0.43 20.47 -14.83
CA GLU A 265 -1.15 21.69 -14.44
C GLU A 265 -2.56 21.79 -15.04
N ASN A 266 -2.93 20.85 -15.91
CA ASN A 266 -4.26 20.78 -16.50
C ASN A 266 -5.33 20.47 -15.46
N LEU A 267 -6.49 21.11 -15.61
CA LEU A 267 -7.59 21.01 -14.66
C LEU A 267 -8.55 19.89 -15.04
N ILE A 268 -8.73 18.92 -14.13
CA ILE A 268 -9.60 17.76 -14.30
C ILE A 268 -10.75 17.87 -13.30
N PRO A 269 -11.95 18.32 -13.73
CA PRO A 269 -13.13 18.29 -12.87
C PRO A 269 -13.51 16.84 -12.56
N THR A 270 -13.75 16.52 -11.28
CA THR A 270 -14.08 15.17 -10.82
C THR A 270 -15.42 15.14 -10.09
N ILE A 271 -16.05 13.97 -10.03
CA ILE A 271 -17.15 13.72 -9.08
C ILE A 271 -17.15 12.29 -8.54
N HIS A 272 -17.41 12.15 -7.24
CA HIS A 272 -17.64 10.84 -6.64
C HIS A 272 -18.97 10.25 -7.12
N ILE A 273 -18.99 8.97 -7.50
CA ILE A 273 -20.17 8.32 -8.07
C ILE A 273 -21.41 8.34 -7.15
N SER A 274 -21.21 8.21 -5.82
CA SER A 274 -22.32 8.32 -4.86
C SER A 274 -22.88 9.73 -4.80
N ASP A 275 -22.05 10.75 -4.95
CA ASP A 275 -22.49 12.15 -4.92
C ASP A 275 -23.22 12.51 -6.21
N LEU A 276 -22.76 12.00 -7.36
CA LEU A 276 -23.52 12.10 -8.61
C LEU A 276 -24.91 11.48 -8.49
N ALA A 277 -25.03 10.28 -7.91
CA ALA A 277 -26.31 9.61 -7.75
C ALA A 277 -27.27 10.40 -6.84
N LYS A 278 -26.78 10.87 -5.69
CA LYS A 278 -27.55 11.74 -4.77
C LYS A 278 -27.98 13.03 -5.46
N PHE A 279 -27.10 13.63 -6.25
CA PHE A 279 -27.39 14.85 -6.99
C PHE A 279 -28.49 14.65 -8.04
N VAL A 280 -28.43 13.56 -8.81
CA VAL A 280 -29.46 13.22 -9.80
C VAL A 280 -30.83 13.04 -9.13
N ILE A 281 -30.88 12.42 -7.95
CA ILE A 281 -32.13 12.27 -7.19
C ILE A 281 -32.64 13.62 -6.70
N LYS A 282 -31.76 14.46 -6.15
CA LYS A 282 -32.11 15.82 -5.70
C LYS A 282 -32.66 16.69 -6.83
N VAL A 283 -32.04 16.64 -8.01
CA VAL A 283 -32.50 17.31 -9.23
C VAL A 283 -33.83 16.75 -9.70
N ALA A 284 -34.04 15.43 -9.61
CA ALA A 284 -35.31 14.81 -9.96
C ALA A 284 -36.44 15.23 -9.02
N GLU A 285 -36.16 15.39 -7.72
CA GLU A 285 -37.13 15.79 -6.69
C GLU A 285 -37.49 17.27 -6.83
N ASN A 286 -36.48 18.13 -7.01
CA ASN A 286 -36.60 19.58 -7.16
C ASN A 286 -35.98 20.05 -8.49
N PRO A 287 -36.67 19.87 -9.63
CA PRO A 287 -36.13 20.26 -10.94
C PRO A 287 -35.86 21.77 -11.01
N PRO A 288 -34.62 22.20 -11.33
CA PRO A 288 -34.29 23.63 -11.43
C PRO A 288 -34.78 24.26 -12.72
N GLU A 289 -34.70 25.59 -12.79
CA GLU A 289 -35.00 26.34 -14.02
C GLU A 289 -34.01 26.01 -15.15
N ASN A 290 -32.72 25.89 -14.84
CA ASN A 290 -31.69 25.52 -15.79
C ASN A 290 -31.88 24.09 -16.32
N ASN A 291 -31.63 23.91 -17.62
CA ASN A 291 -31.70 22.59 -18.28
C ASN A 291 -30.33 21.90 -18.38
N TYR A 292 -29.23 22.56 -18.02
CA TYR A 292 -27.88 22.02 -18.08
C TYR A 292 -27.19 22.29 -16.75
N LEU A 293 -26.70 21.25 -16.07
CA LEU A 293 -26.16 21.34 -14.71
C LEU A 293 -24.78 20.71 -14.65
N PHE A 294 -23.88 21.28 -13.84
CA PHE A 294 -22.55 20.72 -13.59
C PHE A 294 -22.50 19.93 -12.29
N ALA A 295 -22.29 18.61 -12.39
CA ALA A 295 -22.11 17.74 -11.24
C ALA A 295 -20.61 17.49 -11.01
N ILE A 296 -19.98 18.36 -10.23
CA ILE A 296 -18.54 18.38 -9.96
C ILE A 296 -18.33 18.62 -8.47
N ASP A 297 -17.29 18.01 -7.90
CA ASP A 297 -16.90 18.22 -6.51
C ASP A 297 -16.35 19.63 -6.26
N ASN A 298 -16.37 20.05 -4.99
CA ASN A 298 -15.79 21.29 -4.50
C ASN A 298 -14.27 21.15 -4.22
N THR A 299 -13.56 20.46 -5.10
CA THR A 299 -12.10 20.28 -5.04
C THR A 299 -11.40 21.62 -5.24
N LYS A 300 -10.54 22.02 -4.29
CA LYS A 300 -9.79 23.27 -4.36
C LYS A 300 -8.69 23.27 -5.43
N ASP A 301 -7.92 22.19 -5.49
CA ASP A 301 -6.85 22.02 -6.48
C ASP A 301 -7.21 20.86 -7.42
N ARG A 302 -7.68 21.19 -8.62
CA ARG A 302 -8.12 20.20 -9.62
C ARG A 302 -7.03 19.80 -10.59
N ARG A 303 -5.79 20.24 -10.36
CA ARG A 303 -4.67 19.90 -11.23
C ARG A 303 -4.44 18.40 -11.20
N GLN A 304 -4.19 17.82 -12.37
CA GLN A 304 -3.86 16.40 -12.51
C GLN A 304 -2.77 16.00 -11.50
N LYS A 305 -1.69 16.79 -11.41
CA LYS A 305 -0.57 16.53 -10.51
C LYS A 305 -0.99 16.48 -9.05
N ALA A 306 -1.89 17.36 -8.61
CA ALA A 306 -2.40 17.38 -7.24
C ALA A 306 -3.25 16.14 -6.93
N ILE A 307 -4.09 15.71 -7.87
CA ILE A 307 -4.90 14.49 -7.75
C ILE A 307 -3.97 13.27 -7.65
N ILE A 308 -3.00 13.11 -8.54
CA ILE A 308 -2.05 11.98 -8.52
C ILE A 308 -1.17 12.01 -7.26
N GLN A 309 -0.73 13.19 -6.81
CA GLN A 309 0.00 13.33 -5.55
C GLN A 309 -0.83 12.85 -4.36
N SER A 310 -2.10 13.26 -4.27
CA SER A 310 -2.99 12.84 -3.18
C SER A 310 -3.21 11.32 -3.16
N ILE A 311 -3.35 10.68 -4.33
CA ILE A 311 -3.40 9.21 -4.44
C ILE A 311 -2.09 8.59 -3.94
N SER A 312 -0.94 9.13 -4.34
CA SER A 312 0.37 8.65 -3.87
C SER A 312 0.55 8.84 -2.36
N ASP A 313 0.02 9.93 -1.81
CA ASP A 313 0.11 10.25 -0.39
C ASP A 313 -0.75 9.34 0.49
N GLY A 314 -1.99 9.08 0.06
CA GLY A 314 -2.93 8.22 0.79
C GLY A 314 -2.71 6.72 0.60
N VAL A 315 -2.23 6.31 -0.58
CA VAL A 315 -2.16 4.88 -0.96
C VAL A 315 -0.74 4.41 -1.22
N GLY A 316 0.06 5.26 -1.87
CA GLY A 316 1.34 4.91 -2.48
C GLY A 316 2.55 5.26 -1.64
N SER A 317 3.62 5.65 -2.32
CA SER A 317 4.93 5.95 -1.73
C SER A 317 5.13 7.43 -1.37
N LYS A 318 4.12 8.27 -1.61
CA LYS A 318 4.18 9.75 -1.53
C LYS A 318 5.05 10.39 -2.63
N GLN A 319 5.45 9.62 -3.63
CA GLN A 319 6.25 10.08 -4.76
C GLN A 319 5.44 10.07 -6.05
N ILE A 320 5.67 11.06 -6.90
CA ILE A 320 5.13 11.15 -8.25
C ILE A 320 6.23 11.50 -9.24
N VAL A 321 6.02 11.20 -10.52
CA VAL A 321 6.96 11.47 -11.61
C VAL A 321 6.22 11.87 -12.87
N GLN A 322 6.80 12.73 -13.69
CA GLN A 322 6.28 12.98 -15.03
C GLN A 322 6.69 11.84 -15.96
N ASP A 323 5.73 11.19 -16.62
CA ASP A 323 5.99 10.12 -17.59
C ASP A 323 4.86 10.04 -18.63
N ASP A 324 5.12 10.63 -19.80
CA ASP A 324 4.20 10.60 -20.95
C ASP A 324 4.12 9.22 -21.62
N SER A 325 5.05 8.32 -21.31
CA SER A 325 5.14 6.96 -21.87
C SER A 325 4.58 5.88 -20.95
N THR A 326 3.88 6.28 -19.89
CA THR A 326 3.39 5.36 -18.88
C THR A 326 2.38 4.35 -19.43
N ASN A 327 2.46 3.11 -18.96
CA ASN A 327 1.47 2.07 -19.24
C ASN A 327 0.25 2.12 -18.31
N LEU A 328 0.22 3.06 -17.36
CA LEU A 328 -0.90 3.22 -16.42
C LEU A 328 -2.09 3.92 -17.05
N ILE A 329 -1.84 4.72 -18.07
CA ILE A 329 -2.83 5.44 -18.84
C ILE A 329 -2.87 4.80 -20.22
N ASP A 330 -4.01 4.21 -20.56
CA ASP A 330 -4.21 3.57 -21.86
C ASP A 330 -4.71 4.58 -22.91
N GLU A 331 -4.68 4.17 -24.18
CA GLU A 331 -5.17 4.99 -25.30
C GLU A 331 -6.64 5.40 -25.14
N HIS A 332 -7.43 4.67 -24.34
CA HIS A 332 -8.85 4.95 -24.14
C HIS A 332 -9.11 5.98 -23.04
N THR A 333 -8.13 6.22 -22.17
CA THR A 333 -8.22 7.11 -21.00
C THR A 333 -7.27 8.30 -21.06
N ILE A 334 -6.32 8.31 -22.01
CA ILE A 334 -5.34 9.41 -22.22
C ILE A 334 -5.99 10.79 -22.32
N ASP A 335 -7.20 10.88 -22.87
CA ASP A 335 -7.94 12.12 -23.02
C ASP A 335 -8.49 12.67 -21.70
N ILE A 336 -8.78 11.80 -20.72
CA ILE A 336 -9.12 12.21 -19.36
C ILE A 336 -7.92 12.93 -18.72
N PHE A 337 -6.72 12.37 -18.85
CA PHE A 337 -5.50 12.92 -18.25
C PHE A 337 -4.98 14.17 -18.99
N ASN A 338 -5.41 14.38 -20.23
CA ASN A 338 -5.15 15.61 -21.00
C ASN A 338 -6.27 16.66 -20.89
N LEU A 339 -7.33 16.39 -20.12
CA LEU A 339 -8.44 17.33 -19.94
C LEU A 339 -7.94 18.59 -19.22
N ASP A 340 -8.20 19.76 -19.81
CA ASP A 340 -7.87 21.06 -19.21
C ASP A 340 -9.09 21.99 -19.32
N VAL A 341 -10.04 21.84 -18.39
CA VAL A 341 -11.23 22.66 -18.36
C VAL A 341 -11.58 23.06 -16.93
N ASP A 342 -11.68 24.37 -16.71
CA ASP A 342 -12.10 24.91 -15.42
C ASP A 342 -13.60 25.15 -15.39
N MET A 343 -14.29 24.56 -14.40
CA MET A 343 -15.74 24.58 -14.29
C MET A 343 -16.19 24.83 -12.86
N THR A 344 -17.24 25.59 -12.68
CA THR A 344 -17.86 25.80 -11.36
C THR A 344 -18.88 24.69 -11.08
N PRO A 345 -18.87 24.08 -9.88
CA PRO A 345 -19.94 23.17 -9.47
C PRO A 345 -21.30 23.85 -9.52
N SER A 346 -22.37 23.07 -9.72
CA SER A 346 -23.72 23.60 -9.67
C SER A 346 -24.00 24.26 -8.31
N PRO A 347 -24.66 25.44 -8.26
CA PRO A 347 -25.13 26.03 -7.00
C PRO A 347 -26.03 25.07 -6.21
N LEU A 348 -26.70 24.13 -6.86
CA LEU A 348 -27.54 23.11 -6.22
C LEU A 348 -26.75 22.04 -5.45
N LEU A 349 -25.43 21.96 -5.65
CA LEU A 349 -24.52 21.06 -4.94
C LEU A 349 -23.84 21.74 -3.76
N VAL A 350 -23.28 22.94 -3.98
CA VAL A 350 -22.41 23.62 -3.01
C VAL A 350 -23.15 24.74 -2.26
N GLY A 351 -24.24 25.26 -2.83
CA GLY A 351 -24.88 26.48 -2.37
C GLY A 351 -24.09 27.73 -2.75
N ASP A 352 -24.70 28.89 -2.52
CA ASP A 352 -24.05 30.19 -2.54
C ASP A 352 -24.32 30.93 -1.22
N GLU A 353 -23.69 32.11 -1.03
CA GLU A 353 -23.85 32.90 0.21
C GLU A 353 -25.31 33.28 0.48
N GLU A 354 -26.11 33.43 -0.58
CA GLU A 354 -27.52 33.81 -0.50
C GLU A 354 -28.45 32.60 -0.27
N ASN A 355 -28.06 31.42 -0.77
CA ASN A 355 -28.82 30.18 -0.75
C ASN A 355 -27.91 29.02 -0.32
N PRO A 356 -27.65 28.84 0.98
CA PRO A 356 -26.91 27.70 1.47
C PRO A 356 -27.70 26.42 1.17
N VAL A 357 -26.99 25.39 0.71
CA VAL A 357 -27.60 24.13 0.32
C VAL A 357 -27.10 23.02 1.23
N GLU A 358 -28.04 22.34 1.89
CA GLU A 358 -27.73 21.11 2.59
C GLU A 358 -27.66 19.94 1.59
N PHE A 359 -26.50 19.29 1.53
CA PHE A 359 -26.26 18.12 0.67
C PHE A 359 -25.41 17.11 1.44
N ASP A 360 -25.87 15.86 1.49
CA ASP A 360 -25.17 14.75 2.15
C ASP A 360 -23.98 14.30 1.28
N TRP A 361 -22.85 15.01 1.39
CA TRP A 361 -21.64 14.71 0.63
C TRP A 361 -20.93 13.46 1.11
N THR A 362 -20.52 12.62 0.16
CA THR A 362 -19.56 11.54 0.39
C THR A 362 -18.14 12.10 0.34
N CYS A 363 -17.82 12.86 -0.72
CA CYS A 363 -16.50 13.42 -1.01
C CYS A 363 -16.55 14.88 -1.52
N GLU A 364 -17.10 15.81 -0.74
CA GLU A 364 -17.25 17.24 -1.12
C GLU A 364 -15.96 17.86 -1.69
N LYS A 365 -14.84 17.69 -0.98
CA LYS A 365 -13.54 18.28 -1.32
C LYS A 365 -12.73 17.46 -2.33
N GLY A 366 -13.33 16.45 -2.94
CA GLY A 366 -12.70 15.60 -3.94
C GLY A 366 -11.56 14.71 -3.42
N LEU A 367 -10.80 14.13 -4.35
CA LEU A 367 -9.66 13.24 -4.06
C LEU A 367 -8.44 13.94 -3.45
N THR A 368 -8.31 15.26 -3.58
CA THR A 368 -7.17 16.00 -3.01
C THR A 368 -7.29 16.22 -1.51
N ASP A 369 -8.46 15.97 -0.93
CA ASP A 369 -8.65 15.98 0.52
C ASP A 369 -8.23 14.63 1.12
N PRO A 370 -7.33 14.61 2.12
CA PRO A 370 -6.85 13.35 2.71
C PRO A 370 -7.95 12.48 3.35
N ILE A 371 -9.00 13.09 3.90
CA ILE A 371 -10.10 12.37 4.55
C ILE A 371 -10.94 11.67 3.48
N ASN A 372 -11.27 12.38 2.40
CA ASN A 372 -11.97 11.79 1.27
C ASN A 372 -11.14 10.71 0.57
N ASN A 373 -9.84 10.95 0.37
CA ASN A 373 -8.93 9.95 -0.20
C ASN A 373 -8.91 8.65 0.62
N ALA A 374 -8.84 8.75 1.95
CA ALA A 374 -8.91 7.60 2.85
C ALA A 374 -10.24 6.85 2.75
N LYS A 375 -11.38 7.55 2.62
CA LYS A 375 -12.69 6.91 2.37
C LYS A 375 -12.68 6.14 1.04
N VAL A 376 -12.20 6.76 -0.04
CA VAL A 376 -12.11 6.13 -1.36
C VAL A 376 -11.18 4.92 -1.34
N LEU A 377 -10.08 4.97 -0.59
CA LEU A 377 -9.20 3.82 -0.37
C LEU A 377 -9.93 2.67 0.32
N GLN A 378 -10.77 2.93 1.33
CA GLN A 378 -11.59 1.89 1.96
C GLN A 378 -12.59 1.27 0.97
N GLU A 379 -13.18 2.08 0.09
CA GLU A 379 -14.03 1.58 -0.98
C GLU A 379 -13.26 0.70 -1.96
N PHE A 380 -12.06 1.13 -2.38
CA PHE A 380 -11.17 0.35 -3.24
C PHE A 380 -10.82 -1.00 -2.59
N GLN A 381 -10.42 -0.99 -1.32
CA GLN A 381 -10.11 -2.21 -0.57
C GLN A 381 -11.31 -3.15 -0.53
N ARG A 382 -12.51 -2.64 -0.27
CA ARG A 382 -13.73 -3.44 -0.20
C ARG A 382 -14.11 -4.03 -1.56
N GLU A 383 -14.04 -3.24 -2.63
CA GLU A 383 -14.41 -3.68 -3.98
C GLU A 383 -13.43 -4.74 -4.52
N HIS A 384 -12.13 -4.55 -4.30
CA HIS A 384 -11.09 -5.48 -4.75
C HIS A 384 -10.76 -6.57 -3.71
N LYS A 385 -11.51 -6.59 -2.59
CA LYS A 385 -11.36 -7.53 -1.45
C LYS A 385 -9.95 -7.55 -0.86
N LEU A 386 -9.26 -6.42 -0.91
CA LEU A 386 -7.88 -6.30 -0.49
C LEU A 386 -7.73 -6.48 1.01
N ARG A 387 -6.79 -7.32 1.42
CA ARG A 387 -6.54 -7.63 2.83
C ARG A 387 -5.04 -7.60 3.12
N PRO A 388 -4.57 -6.78 4.09
CA PRO A 388 -3.17 -6.75 4.49
C PRO A 388 -2.77 -8.07 5.16
N ILE A 389 -1.52 -8.50 4.96
CA ILE A 389 -0.96 -9.73 5.53
C ILE A 389 0.17 -9.36 6.49
N LYS A 390 -0.07 -9.52 7.79
CA LYS A 390 0.87 -9.10 8.84
C LYS A 390 1.44 -10.32 9.54
N VAL A 391 2.71 -10.60 9.26
CA VAL A 391 3.40 -11.80 9.72
C VAL A 391 4.58 -11.40 10.58
N ILE A 392 4.80 -12.15 11.65
CA ILE A 392 6.09 -12.11 12.38
C ILE A 392 6.79 -13.44 12.15
N MET A 393 8.05 -13.38 11.72
CA MET A 393 8.87 -14.55 11.47
C MET A 393 10.06 -14.57 12.42
N PHE A 394 10.26 -15.68 13.11
CA PHE A 394 11.33 -15.88 14.10
C PHE A 394 12.23 -17.03 13.72
N THR A 395 13.52 -16.88 14.03
CA THR A 395 14.47 -18.01 14.04
C THR A 395 15.51 -17.83 15.17
N PRO A 396 15.97 -18.92 15.79
CA PRO A 396 17.13 -18.87 16.68
C PRO A 396 18.38 -18.34 15.98
N GLU A 397 19.18 -17.54 16.67
CA GLU A 397 20.33 -16.84 16.06
C GLU A 397 21.45 -17.80 15.63
N ASN A 398 21.66 -18.86 16.39
CA ASN A 398 22.55 -19.97 16.03
C ASN A 398 22.11 -20.70 14.75
N GLU A 399 20.82 -20.64 14.42
CA GLU A 399 20.25 -21.32 13.25
C GLU A 399 20.17 -20.40 12.03
N ARG A 400 20.07 -19.08 12.23
CA ARG A 400 20.04 -18.09 11.14
C ARG A 400 21.27 -18.10 10.23
N GLN A 401 22.39 -18.69 10.68
CA GLN A 401 23.63 -18.78 9.91
C GLN A 401 23.48 -19.57 8.59
N ASP A 402 22.49 -20.44 8.47
CA ASP A 402 22.30 -21.29 7.29
C ASP A 402 21.55 -20.62 6.12
N LEU A 403 21.23 -19.32 6.24
CA LEU A 403 20.46 -18.50 5.29
C LEU A 403 19.04 -19.03 4.99
N ARG A 404 18.62 -20.16 5.58
CA ARG A 404 17.36 -20.81 5.22
C ARG A 404 16.17 -19.98 5.67
N PHE A 405 16.29 -19.35 6.83
CA PHE A 405 15.30 -18.41 7.33
C PHE A 405 15.12 -17.23 6.37
N ASP A 406 16.22 -16.58 5.97
CA ASP A 406 16.18 -15.41 5.07
C ASP A 406 15.58 -15.79 3.70
N GLN A 407 15.88 -16.97 3.18
CA GLN A 407 15.25 -17.51 1.97
C GLN A 407 13.73 -17.69 2.13
N CYS A 408 13.26 -18.21 3.27
CA CYS A 408 11.82 -18.37 3.51
C CYS A 408 11.11 -17.02 3.63
N VAL A 409 11.73 -16.07 4.35
CA VAL A 409 11.22 -14.68 4.47
C VAL A 409 11.10 -14.03 3.10
N GLU A 410 12.12 -14.19 2.25
CA GLU A 410 12.12 -13.63 0.90
C GLU A 410 11.04 -14.26 0.00
N GLU A 411 10.87 -15.59 0.04
CA GLU A 411 9.81 -16.26 -0.73
C GLU A 411 8.40 -15.81 -0.29
N ILE A 412 8.16 -15.65 1.01
CA ILE A 412 6.89 -15.11 1.53
C ILE A 412 6.71 -13.65 1.10
N SER A 413 7.74 -12.82 1.25
CA SER A 413 7.76 -11.41 0.85
C SER A 413 7.38 -11.25 -0.62
N GLN A 414 8.03 -12.01 -1.51
CA GLN A 414 7.77 -11.99 -2.95
C GLN A 414 6.38 -12.52 -3.30
N HIS A 415 5.98 -13.64 -2.69
CA HIS A 415 4.69 -14.25 -2.97
C HIS A 415 3.53 -13.32 -2.63
N TYR A 416 3.59 -12.70 -1.44
CA TYR A 416 2.54 -11.82 -0.92
C TYR A 416 2.71 -10.34 -1.28
N ARG A 417 3.86 -9.98 -1.86
CA ARG A 417 4.25 -8.60 -2.21
C ARG A 417 4.23 -7.65 -1.02
N ILE A 418 4.71 -8.12 0.12
CA ILE A 418 4.75 -7.38 1.39
C ILE A 418 6.20 -7.08 1.79
N PRO A 419 6.50 -5.90 2.36
CA PRO A 419 7.85 -5.55 2.78
C PRO A 419 8.34 -6.39 3.96
N VAL A 420 9.63 -6.71 3.95
CA VAL A 420 10.35 -7.26 5.10
C VAL A 420 10.88 -6.11 5.95
N ILE A 421 10.52 -6.09 7.23
CA ILE A 421 10.86 -5.05 8.17
C ILE A 421 11.91 -5.56 9.14
N LYS A 422 13.13 -5.05 8.96
CA LYS A 422 14.27 -5.25 9.85
C LYS A 422 14.46 -4.02 10.71
N ILE A 423 14.31 -4.15 12.03
CA ILE A 423 14.30 -3.02 12.96
C ILE A 423 15.56 -2.16 12.87
N ARG A 424 16.74 -2.78 12.74
CA ARG A 424 18.01 -2.06 12.59
C ARG A 424 18.05 -1.18 11.33
N GLU A 425 17.54 -1.68 10.21
CA GLU A 425 17.48 -0.92 8.95
C GLU A 425 16.49 0.24 9.07
N VAL A 426 15.36 0.04 9.74
CA VAL A 426 14.37 1.10 10.01
C VAL A 426 14.99 2.23 10.86
N VAL A 427 15.68 1.88 11.95
CA VAL A 427 16.34 2.85 12.82
C VAL A 427 17.40 3.65 12.05
N GLU A 428 18.21 2.99 11.23
CA GLU A 428 19.22 3.67 10.42
C GLU A 428 18.58 4.59 9.38
N TRP A 429 17.53 4.12 8.70
CA TRP A 429 16.81 4.89 7.70
C TRP A 429 16.17 6.15 8.31
N VAL A 430 15.48 6.03 9.45
CA VAL A 430 14.82 7.18 10.11
C VAL A 430 15.85 8.23 10.54
N LYS A 431 17.00 7.79 11.08
CA LYS A 431 18.07 8.69 11.49
C LYS A 431 18.59 9.55 10.33
N GLN A 432 18.70 8.95 9.14
CA GLN A 432 19.24 9.60 7.94
C GLN A 432 18.21 10.46 7.21
N ASN A 433 16.94 10.04 7.18
CA ASN A 433 15.94 10.62 6.28
C ASN A 433 14.89 11.50 6.96
N ILE A 434 14.71 11.41 8.30
CA ILE A 434 13.71 12.22 9.02
C ILE A 434 14.38 13.40 9.72
N SER A 435 14.15 14.61 9.21
CA SER A 435 14.64 15.86 9.80
C SER A 435 13.68 16.41 10.86
N LYS A 436 14.16 17.37 11.67
CA LYS A 436 13.36 18.03 12.73
C LYS A 436 12.17 18.84 12.18
N GLU A 437 12.28 19.32 10.95
CA GLU A 437 11.22 20.06 10.27
C GLU A 437 10.06 19.15 9.86
N GLN A 438 10.32 17.85 9.69
CA GLN A 438 9.33 16.85 9.30
C GLN A 438 8.71 16.13 10.50
N ASP A 439 9.53 15.70 11.48
CA ASP A 439 9.05 15.00 12.66
C ASP A 439 10.02 15.10 13.85
N ILE A 440 9.47 15.34 15.04
CA ILE A 440 10.15 15.31 16.34
C ILE A 440 10.82 13.94 16.57
N LEU A 441 10.23 12.87 16.05
CA LEU A 441 10.71 11.50 16.15
C LEU A 441 12.15 11.31 15.67
N GLY A 442 12.56 11.99 14.59
CA GLY A 442 13.92 11.89 14.06
C GLY A 442 14.98 12.49 14.99
N GLU A 443 14.65 13.57 15.69
CA GLU A 443 15.52 14.19 16.71
C GLU A 443 15.64 13.28 17.93
N ASP A 444 14.51 12.80 18.46
CA ASP A 444 14.49 11.87 19.59
C ASP A 444 15.33 10.62 19.30
N LEU A 445 15.21 10.06 18.08
CA LEU A 445 16.01 8.93 17.65
C LEU A 445 17.50 9.24 17.60
N ARG A 446 17.91 10.41 17.08
CA ARG A 446 19.34 10.78 17.01
C ARG A 446 19.98 10.90 18.39
N GLU A 447 19.24 11.41 19.37
CA GLU A 447 19.72 11.52 20.75
C GLU A 447 19.89 10.15 21.43
N GLU A 448 18.96 9.22 21.19
CA GLU A 448 18.97 7.90 21.83
C GLU A 448 19.62 6.80 20.97
N TYR A 449 20.07 7.11 19.75
CA TYR A 449 20.52 6.13 18.75
C TYR A 449 21.57 5.16 19.29
N GLY A 450 22.61 5.65 19.96
CA GLY A 450 23.68 4.80 20.50
C GLY A 450 23.15 3.75 21.49
N LYS A 451 22.24 4.16 22.38
CA LYS A 451 21.61 3.26 23.36
C LYS A 451 20.62 2.29 22.73
N ILE A 452 19.92 2.72 21.68
CA ILE A 452 19.02 1.84 20.91
C ILE A 452 19.82 0.73 20.24
N ILE A 453 20.94 1.07 19.59
CA ILE A 453 21.81 0.07 18.96
C ILE A 453 22.40 -0.89 20.00
N GLU A 454 22.88 -0.38 21.13
CA GLU A 454 23.37 -1.20 22.25
C GLU A 454 22.28 -2.15 22.79
N TYR A 455 21.04 -1.68 22.91
CA TYR A 455 19.91 -2.52 23.29
C TYR A 455 19.66 -3.65 22.27
N LEU A 456 19.57 -3.31 20.99
CA LEU A 456 19.35 -4.28 19.90
C LEU A 456 20.47 -5.33 19.81
N ASP A 457 21.70 -4.98 20.21
CA ASP A 457 22.85 -5.89 20.23
C ASP A 457 22.89 -6.74 21.51
N SER A 458 22.57 -6.15 22.68
CA SER A 458 22.58 -6.86 23.97
C SER A 458 21.45 -7.89 24.10
N LYS A 459 20.27 -7.59 23.51
CA LYS A 459 19.07 -8.44 23.51
C LYS A 459 18.69 -8.93 24.91
N GLN A 460 18.90 -8.09 25.92
CA GLN A 460 18.49 -8.37 27.30
C GLN A 460 17.14 -7.72 27.58
N PRO A 461 16.26 -8.36 28.35
CA PRO A 461 15.00 -7.76 28.74
C PRO A 461 15.26 -6.49 29.55
N ARG A 462 14.54 -5.42 29.21
CA ARG A 462 14.69 -4.09 29.81
C ARG A 462 13.31 -3.49 30.07
N LYS A 463 13.14 -2.87 31.24
CA LYS A 463 11.91 -2.13 31.56
C LYS A 463 11.75 -0.93 30.63
N LEU A 464 10.51 -0.54 30.36
CA LEU A 464 10.20 0.63 29.52
C LEU A 464 10.89 1.89 30.08
N ASP A 465 11.72 2.51 29.23
CA ASP A 465 12.39 3.78 29.51
C ASP A 465 12.37 4.68 28.27
N GLU A 466 12.97 5.87 28.37
CA GLU A 466 12.95 6.85 27.27
C GLU A 466 13.57 6.31 25.97
N THR A 467 14.61 5.46 26.06
CA THR A 467 15.24 4.84 24.90
C THR A 467 14.28 3.87 24.18
N LEU A 468 13.61 3.00 24.94
CA LEU A 468 12.64 2.05 24.38
C LEU A 468 11.37 2.74 23.87
N LYS A 469 10.90 3.79 24.54
CA LYS A 469 9.78 4.62 24.05
C LYS A 469 10.06 5.16 22.65
N VAL A 470 11.26 5.69 22.41
CA VAL A 470 11.68 6.19 21.10
C VAL A 470 11.74 5.05 20.07
N LEU A 471 12.35 3.91 20.42
CA LEU A 471 12.39 2.73 19.55
C LEU A 471 10.98 2.27 19.13
N TYR A 472 10.05 2.12 20.07
CA TYR A 472 8.70 1.66 19.77
C TYR A 472 7.91 2.68 18.95
N ARG A 473 8.11 3.98 19.17
CA ARG A 473 7.55 5.03 18.29
C ARG A 473 8.09 4.93 16.87
N VAL A 474 9.38 4.66 16.69
CA VAL A 474 10.00 4.44 15.37
C VAL A 474 9.39 3.22 14.67
N ILE A 475 9.18 2.13 15.41
CA ILE A 475 8.56 0.91 14.86
C ILE A 475 7.11 1.19 14.46
N ARG A 476 6.31 1.81 15.35
CA ARG A 476 4.93 2.20 15.04
C ARG A 476 4.84 3.11 13.82
N TRP A 477 5.73 4.09 13.71
CA TRP A 477 5.84 4.96 12.54
C TRP A 477 6.13 4.17 11.25
N ARG A 478 6.99 3.14 11.31
CA ARG A 478 7.28 2.31 10.13
C ARG A 478 6.07 1.48 9.73
N LEU A 479 5.39 0.87 10.71
CA LEU A 479 4.19 0.05 10.49
C LEU A 479 2.99 0.88 10.02
N SER A 480 2.98 2.19 10.30
CA SER A 480 1.95 3.11 9.82
C SER A 480 2.21 3.68 8.42
N GLN A 481 3.35 3.37 7.77
CA GLN A 481 3.56 3.77 6.37
C GLN A 481 2.65 2.94 5.45
N ASN A 482 2.24 3.54 4.34
CA ASN A 482 1.22 2.99 3.44
C ASN A 482 1.53 1.57 2.96
N ASP A 483 2.78 1.24 2.64
CA ASP A 483 3.15 -0.10 2.21
C ASP A 483 2.87 -1.17 3.27
N CYS A 484 3.23 -0.89 4.53
CA CYS A 484 2.98 -1.78 5.67
C CYS A 484 1.51 -1.80 6.06
N PHE A 485 0.87 -0.64 6.08
CA PHE A 485 -0.52 -0.49 6.52
C PHE A 485 -1.48 -1.14 5.53
N ASN A 486 -1.29 -0.89 4.23
CA ASN A 486 -2.18 -1.33 3.16
C ASN A 486 -1.93 -2.80 2.77
N ARG A 487 -0.67 -3.18 2.51
CA ARG A 487 -0.34 -4.54 2.04
C ARG A 487 -0.06 -5.51 3.18
N GLY A 488 0.34 -5.00 4.34
CA GLY A 488 0.90 -5.80 5.43
C GLY A 488 2.43 -5.83 5.38
N TYR A 489 3.05 -6.71 6.16
CA TYR A 489 4.49 -6.72 6.37
C TYR A 489 4.96 -8.07 6.94
N ILE A 490 6.27 -8.31 6.87
CA ILE A 490 6.96 -9.35 7.64
C ILE A 490 7.89 -8.67 8.65
N LEU A 491 7.64 -8.83 9.94
CA LEU A 491 8.60 -8.42 10.97
C LEU A 491 9.65 -9.53 11.15
N ASP A 492 10.89 -9.18 10.87
CA ASP A 492 12.04 -10.08 10.96
C ASP A 492 12.56 -10.15 12.40
N ASN A 493 12.31 -11.29 13.05
CA ASN A 493 12.85 -11.70 14.35
C ASN A 493 12.63 -10.66 15.47
N TYR A 494 11.48 -9.96 15.44
CA TYR A 494 11.09 -8.93 16.38
C TYR A 494 9.56 -8.90 16.57
N PRO A 495 8.99 -8.58 17.75
CA PRO A 495 9.64 -8.20 19.02
C PRO A 495 10.48 -9.31 19.64
N LEU A 496 11.43 -8.94 20.51
CA LEU A 496 12.27 -9.91 21.22
C LEU A 496 11.55 -10.50 22.43
N PHE A 497 10.70 -9.70 23.10
CA PHE A 497 9.97 -10.08 24.30
C PHE A 497 8.46 -9.77 24.20
N GLY A 498 7.64 -10.51 24.95
CA GLY A 498 6.18 -10.32 24.97
C GLY A 498 5.75 -8.92 25.43
N GLU A 499 6.44 -8.33 26.42
CA GLU A 499 6.15 -6.96 26.88
C GLU A 499 6.28 -5.91 25.76
N GLU A 500 7.27 -6.07 24.88
CA GLU A 500 7.47 -5.16 23.75
C GLU A 500 6.32 -5.26 22.74
N ALA A 501 5.81 -6.47 22.50
CA ALA A 501 4.62 -6.68 21.68
C ALA A 501 3.42 -5.90 22.23
N GLY A 502 3.28 -5.86 23.55
CA GLY A 502 2.31 -5.03 24.27
C GLY A 502 2.42 -3.55 23.92
N PHE A 503 3.64 -3.00 23.96
CA PHE A 503 3.87 -1.60 23.63
C PHE A 503 3.76 -1.29 22.14
N ILE A 504 3.98 -2.25 21.26
CA ILE A 504 3.93 -2.01 19.82
C ILE A 504 2.50 -2.16 19.32
N PHE A 505 1.82 -3.27 19.60
CA PHE A 505 0.58 -3.65 18.92
C PHE A 505 -0.71 -3.33 19.68
N TYR A 506 -0.63 -2.78 20.91
CA TYR A 506 -1.81 -2.43 21.70
C TYR A 506 -1.84 -0.92 22.02
N PRO A 507 -3.03 -0.29 22.10
CA PRO A 507 -3.17 1.14 22.35
C PRO A 507 -2.54 1.56 23.68
N GLN A 508 -1.43 2.29 23.63
CA GLN A 508 -0.72 2.76 24.83
C GLN A 508 -0.04 4.13 24.59
N LYS A 509 -0.59 4.99 23.71
CA LYS A 509 0.08 6.22 23.21
C LYS A 509 0.68 7.09 24.32
N LYS A 510 -0.10 7.40 25.38
CA LYS A 510 0.37 8.21 26.54
C LYS A 510 1.61 7.63 27.25
N LYS A 511 1.83 6.31 27.20
CA LYS A 511 3.00 5.65 27.83
C LYS A 511 4.26 5.75 26.98
N LEU A 512 4.13 5.99 25.67
CA LEU A 512 5.26 6.09 24.74
C LEU A 512 5.74 7.53 24.54
N ASP A 513 5.02 8.52 25.08
CA ASP A 513 5.43 9.90 25.00
C ASP A 513 6.73 10.13 25.79
N ARG A 514 7.69 10.76 25.11
CA ARG A 514 8.99 11.10 25.69
C ARG A 514 8.82 12.32 26.58
N VAL A 515 9.23 12.24 27.84
CA VAL A 515 9.11 13.37 28.77
C VAL A 515 10.29 14.30 28.57
N ARG A 516 10.14 15.31 27.72
CA ARG A 516 11.16 16.36 27.56
C ARG A 516 11.20 17.23 28.83
N PRO A 517 12.37 17.50 29.41
CA PRO A 517 12.46 18.48 30.50
C PRO A 517 11.95 19.83 29.97
N LYS A 518 11.01 20.45 30.70
CA LYS A 518 10.48 21.78 30.34
C LYS A 518 11.68 22.71 30.10
N PRO A 519 11.76 23.42 28.95
CA PRO A 519 12.87 24.32 28.71
C PRO A 519 12.97 25.28 29.90
N LYS A 520 14.15 25.34 30.53
CA LYS A 520 14.41 26.33 31.59
C LYS A 520 14.01 27.68 30.99
N LYS A 521 13.03 28.37 31.59
CA LYS A 521 12.62 29.71 31.16
C LYS A 521 13.86 30.60 31.19
N ILE A 522 14.54 30.75 30.05
CA ILE A 522 15.52 31.81 29.87
C ILE A 522 14.69 33.08 29.97
N LYS A 523 14.87 33.84 31.07
CA LYS A 523 14.30 35.17 31.22
C LYS A 523 14.87 36.02 30.08
N LYS A 524 14.16 36.10 28.95
CA LYS A 524 14.41 37.11 27.92
C LYS A 524 14.20 38.47 28.59
N LYS A 525 15.30 39.19 28.86
CA LYS A 525 15.25 40.64 29.06
C LYS A 525 14.58 41.21 27.80
N LYS A 526 13.36 41.72 27.94
CA LYS A 526 12.65 42.43 26.88
C LYS A 526 13.45 43.70 26.55
N ALA A 527 14.14 43.72 25.42
CA ALA A 527 14.44 44.96 24.71
C ALA A 527 13.23 45.25 23.83
N LYS A 528 12.43 46.26 24.22
CA LYS A 528 11.43 46.89 23.35
C LYS A 528 11.89 48.34 23.18
N LYS A 529 12.36 48.69 21.99
CA LYS A 529 12.50 50.06 21.50
C LYS A 529 11.41 50.27 20.45
N GLN A 530 10.81 51.46 20.51
CA GLN A 530 9.92 52.10 19.52
C GLN A 530 8.55 51.41 19.35
N ASP A 531 7.41 52.08 19.48
CA ASP A 531 7.05 53.50 19.38
C ASP A 531 6.00 53.84 20.46
N ASP A 532 5.97 55.12 20.87
CA ASP A 532 4.82 55.90 21.37
C ASP A 532 5.37 57.11 22.15
N GLU A 533 5.93 58.05 21.38
CA GLU A 533 5.80 59.47 21.71
C GLU A 533 4.31 59.84 21.57
N ASP A 534 3.85 60.80 22.37
CA ASP A 534 2.47 61.35 22.41
C ASP A 534 1.44 60.60 23.26
N ASN A 535 1.54 60.74 24.59
CA ASN A 535 0.53 61.48 25.37
C ASN A 535 0.76 61.30 26.88
N GLN A 536 1.73 62.05 27.41
CA GLN A 536 1.70 62.46 28.81
C GLN A 536 0.71 63.62 28.93
N ALA A 537 -0.55 63.32 29.22
CA ALA A 537 -1.46 64.27 29.82
C ALA A 537 -2.48 63.55 30.70
N GLN A 538 -2.47 63.94 31.97
CA GLN A 538 -3.50 63.78 32.99
C GLN A 538 -3.34 62.60 33.95
N GLU A 539 -3.48 62.96 35.23
CA GLU A 539 -3.36 62.17 36.45
C GLU A 539 -1.89 61.83 36.82
N GLN A 540 -1.17 62.62 37.62
CA GLN A 540 -1.58 63.27 38.87
C GLN A 540 -0.62 64.44 39.17
N GLN A 541 -1.09 65.67 38.96
CA GLN A 541 -0.80 66.74 39.92
C GLN A 541 -1.78 66.50 41.06
N GLU A 542 -1.31 66.08 42.22
CA GLU A 542 -1.14 66.95 43.37
C GLU A 542 -0.50 66.06 44.44
N GLN A 543 0.70 66.29 44.94
CA GLN A 543 0.96 67.33 45.93
C GLN A 543 2.44 67.35 46.30
N GLN A 544 2.95 68.57 46.43
CA GLN A 544 3.97 68.99 47.41
C GLN A 544 5.45 68.65 47.14
N LYS A 545 6.05 69.56 46.36
CA LYS A 545 7.24 70.35 46.75
C LYS A 545 7.84 70.04 48.13
N LYS A 546 9.07 69.51 48.13
CA LYS A 546 10.25 70.03 48.87
C LYS A 546 11.46 69.71 47.99
N VAL A 547 11.94 70.69 47.21
CA VAL A 547 13.01 71.64 47.58
C VAL A 547 14.33 70.90 47.80
N SER A 548 15.23 71.10 46.82
CA SER A 548 16.70 71.18 46.87
C SER A 548 17.45 70.03 47.56
N GLU A 549 18.61 69.58 47.11
CA GLU A 549 19.75 70.29 46.58
C GLU A 549 20.75 69.24 46.08
N GLU A 550 21.33 69.51 44.92
CA GLU A 550 22.76 69.39 44.63
C GLU A 550 23.50 68.04 44.84
N LYS A 551 24.05 67.51 43.75
CA LYS A 551 25.50 67.55 43.38
C LYS A 551 26.36 66.84 44.44
N SER A 552 27.22 65.92 44.07
CA SER A 552 28.32 66.11 43.12
C SER A 552 29.12 64.82 43.04
N GLN A 553 29.65 64.53 41.84
CA GLN A 553 31.07 64.22 41.55
C GLN A 553 31.76 63.11 42.37
N GLY A 554 32.64 62.29 41.81
CA GLY A 554 33.37 62.31 40.55
C GLY A 554 33.89 60.88 40.29
N GLU A 555 34.11 60.52 39.02
CA GLU A 555 35.41 60.63 38.34
C GLU A 555 36.43 59.65 38.93
N GLN A 556 36.70 58.57 38.16
CA GLN A 556 37.92 58.40 37.34
C GLN A 556 39.03 57.82 38.22
N GLU A 557 39.86 56.90 37.79
CA GLU A 557 40.20 56.29 36.50
C GLU A 557 41.13 55.11 36.87
N ASN A 558 41.18 54.09 36.00
CA ASN A 558 42.40 53.44 35.46
C ASN A 558 43.54 53.04 36.42
N GLU A 559 44.25 51.93 36.27
CA GLU A 559 44.55 51.09 35.11
C GLU A 559 45.30 49.86 35.67
N ASP A 560 45.13 48.74 34.98
CA ASP A 560 46.18 47.79 34.53
C ASP A 560 46.99 46.96 35.54
N GLU A 561 46.87 45.63 35.39
CA GLU A 561 47.92 44.72 34.89
C GLU A 561 48.64 44.10 36.11
N GLU A 562 48.98 42.82 36.20
CA GLU A 562 49.10 41.69 35.28
C GLU A 562 49.17 40.43 36.16
N GLU A 563 48.90 39.28 35.55
CA GLU A 563 49.56 37.97 35.73
C GLU A 563 50.13 37.58 37.12
N ASP A 564 49.75 36.41 37.63
CA ASP A 564 50.47 35.17 37.30
C ASP A 564 49.95 34.00 38.15
N GLU A 565 50.21 32.83 37.60
CA GLU A 565 49.88 31.46 37.92
C GLU A 565 50.14 31.00 39.38
N GLY A 566 49.54 29.85 39.73
CA GLY A 566 50.32 28.85 40.44
C GLY A 566 49.66 28.16 41.63
N GLU A 567 49.45 26.86 41.41
CA GLU A 567 49.72 25.77 42.35
C GLU A 567 48.65 25.31 43.37
N GLU A 568 48.24 24.08 43.05
CA GLU A 568 47.80 22.95 43.87
C GLU A 568 48.34 22.88 45.31
N GLY A 569 47.51 22.32 46.20
CA GLY A 569 47.94 21.87 47.50
C GLY A 569 46.79 21.27 48.31
N GLN A 570 46.68 19.95 48.24
CA GLN A 570 45.89 19.13 49.15
C GLN A 570 46.37 19.33 50.60
N GLU A 571 45.46 19.24 51.58
CA GLU A 571 45.80 18.64 52.87
C GLU A 571 44.54 18.11 53.57
N GLU A 572 44.58 16.82 53.87
CA GLU A 572 43.68 16.10 54.77
C GLU A 572 43.91 16.55 56.21
N ASN A 573 42.88 16.46 57.07
CA ASN A 573 43.12 16.11 58.47
C ASN A 573 41.93 15.39 59.10
N GLU A 574 42.27 14.23 59.64
CA GLU A 574 41.47 13.31 60.45
C GLU A 574 41.10 13.91 61.82
N ASN A 575 39.99 13.47 62.44
CA ASN A 575 40.06 12.50 63.55
C ASN A 575 38.78 12.34 64.39
N ASN A 576 38.64 11.09 64.87
CA ASN A 576 38.06 10.57 66.13
C ASN A 576 36.64 9.95 66.16
N ASN A 577 36.61 8.61 66.01
CA ASN A 577 36.31 7.55 67.02
C ASN A 577 35.37 7.90 68.21
N ASN A 578 34.48 7.03 68.74
CA ASN A 578 34.38 5.57 68.74
C ASN A 578 32.99 5.08 69.27
N GLN A 579 32.56 3.93 68.77
CA GLN A 579 31.73 2.80 69.27
C GLN A 579 30.97 2.84 70.64
N VAL A 580 29.80 2.16 70.72
CA VAL A 580 29.58 0.80 71.31
C VAL A 580 28.04 0.47 71.44
N LEU A 581 27.67 -0.79 71.13
CA LEU A 581 26.38 -1.55 71.21
C LEU A 581 26.01 -2.03 72.66
N PRO A 582 25.07 -2.99 72.96
CA PRO A 582 23.72 -3.40 72.47
C PRO A 582 22.69 -3.72 73.62
N LYS A 583 21.47 -4.21 73.29
CA LYS A 583 20.67 -5.37 73.87
C LYS A 583 19.14 -5.16 73.83
N GLU A 584 18.36 -6.01 73.15
CA GLU A 584 17.65 -7.28 73.54
C GLU A 584 16.22 -7.10 74.14
N GLU A 585 15.26 -7.85 73.57
CA GLU A 585 14.07 -8.54 74.14
C GLU A 585 12.68 -8.27 73.49
N GLN A 586 12.00 -9.40 73.20
CA GLN A 586 10.60 -9.65 72.76
C GLN A 586 9.60 -9.43 73.94
N PRO A 587 8.25 -9.69 73.90
CA PRO A 587 7.41 -10.41 72.92
C PRO A 587 5.97 -9.88 72.63
N GLU A 588 5.23 -10.74 71.91
CA GLU A 588 3.86 -10.86 71.35
C GLU A 588 2.60 -10.44 72.18
N ALA A 589 1.49 -10.17 71.44
CA ALA A 589 0.06 -10.57 71.63
C ALA A 589 -0.84 -9.60 70.80
N GLU A 590 -1.63 -9.98 69.77
CA GLU A 590 -2.92 -10.72 69.67
C GLU A 590 -4.20 -9.99 70.18
N GLU A 591 -5.31 -10.19 69.43
CA GLU A 591 -6.75 -9.82 69.61
C GLU A 591 -7.18 -8.41 69.07
N GLU A 592 -7.98 -8.21 68.01
CA GLU A 592 -9.33 -8.65 67.52
C GLU A 592 -10.57 -7.93 68.12
N GLU A 593 -11.50 -7.56 67.21
CA GLU A 593 -12.94 -7.15 67.35
C GLU A 593 -13.25 -5.71 67.87
N GLU A 594 -13.82 -4.76 67.10
CA GLU A 594 -15.15 -4.57 66.45
C GLU A 594 -16.19 -3.78 67.30
N GLU A 595 -17.10 -3.08 66.61
CA GLU A 595 -18.27 -2.25 67.04
C GLU A 595 -17.98 -0.74 67.32
N GLU A 596 -18.38 0.26 66.52
CA GLU A 596 -19.66 0.73 65.92
C GLU A 596 -20.43 1.80 66.75
N GLU A 597 -21.14 2.66 65.99
CA GLU A 597 -22.17 3.70 66.34
C GLU A 597 -21.67 5.13 66.65
N GLU A 598 -21.82 6.10 65.72
CA GLU A 598 -23.00 6.95 65.36
C GLU A 598 -23.24 8.07 66.41
N GLU A 599 -23.56 9.33 66.14
CA GLU A 599 -24.34 10.08 65.14
C GLU A 599 -23.66 11.48 64.95
N GLU A 600 -23.96 12.41 64.04
CA GLU A 600 -25.26 12.95 63.62
C GLU A 600 -25.00 13.96 62.47
N GLU A 601 -25.89 14.00 61.47
CA GLU A 601 -25.83 14.81 60.24
C GLU A 601 -26.16 16.30 60.47
N GLU A 602 -25.62 17.19 59.62
CA GLU A 602 -26.38 18.30 58.98
C GLU A 602 -25.51 19.00 57.88
N GLN A 603 -25.93 18.88 56.61
CA GLN A 603 -25.49 19.67 55.42
C GLN A 603 -26.51 20.83 55.18
N PRO A 604 -26.39 21.81 54.21
CA PRO A 604 -25.58 21.87 52.96
C PRO A 604 -25.10 23.33 52.59
N PRO A 605 -24.88 23.74 51.31
CA PRO A 605 -23.93 23.28 50.28
C PRO A 605 -23.06 24.44 49.70
N GLU A 606 -21.98 24.15 48.96
CA GLU A 606 -21.49 25.02 47.86
C GLU A 606 -20.64 24.21 46.86
N GLU A 607 -20.76 24.58 45.59
CA GLU A 607 -20.58 23.81 44.35
C GLU A 607 -19.14 23.38 44.01
N GLU A 608 -18.96 22.11 43.60
CA GLU A 608 -17.77 21.63 42.89
C GLU A 608 -18.06 21.45 41.39
N GLU A 609 -17.23 22.08 40.56
CA GLU A 609 -17.20 21.95 39.10
C GLU A 609 -16.81 20.52 38.69
N GLN A 610 -17.69 19.88 37.91
CA GLN A 610 -17.41 18.61 37.25
C GLN A 610 -16.40 18.79 36.10
N PRO A 611 -15.40 17.89 35.93
CA PRO A 611 -14.73 17.69 34.65
C PRO A 611 -15.61 16.87 33.68
N PRO A 612 -15.52 17.12 32.36
CA PRO A 612 -16.48 16.65 31.38
C PRO A 612 -16.36 15.15 31.07
N GLU A 613 -17.52 14.59 30.75
CA GLU A 613 -17.86 13.21 30.44
C GLU A 613 -16.96 12.58 29.36
N GLU A 614 -16.43 11.39 29.66
CA GLU A 614 -15.92 10.43 28.68
C GLU A 614 -17.13 9.74 28.03
N GLU A 615 -17.39 9.99 26.75
CA GLU A 615 -18.39 9.25 25.98
C GLU A 615 -17.80 7.98 25.36
N GLU A 616 -18.50 6.87 25.69
CA GLU A 616 -18.63 5.56 25.02
C GLU A 616 -17.51 4.51 25.14
N GLU A 617 -17.69 3.56 26.08
CA GLU A 617 -17.58 2.12 25.81
C GLU A 617 -18.54 1.32 26.72
N GLU A 618 -19.70 0.89 26.22
CA GLU A 618 -20.34 -0.32 26.78
C GLU A 618 -20.11 -1.49 25.83
N GLU A 619 -19.04 -2.25 26.09
CA GLU A 619 -18.85 -3.62 25.59
C GLU A 619 -19.29 -4.63 26.68
N ASP A 620 -19.74 -5.81 26.24
CA ASP A 620 -20.22 -6.93 27.06
C ASP A 620 -19.33 -7.22 28.30
N PRO A 621 -19.87 -7.19 29.54
CA PRO A 621 -19.11 -7.11 30.80
C PRO A 621 -18.26 -8.33 31.19
N ASP A 622 -18.34 -9.47 30.48
CA ASP A 622 -17.64 -10.69 30.91
C ASP A 622 -16.34 -11.02 30.16
N ASN A 623 -16.04 -10.42 28.99
CA ASN A 623 -14.68 -10.45 28.37
C ASN A 623 -14.56 -9.59 27.08
N PRO A 624 -14.42 -8.26 27.13
CA PRO A 624 -14.13 -7.46 25.93
C PRO A 624 -12.70 -7.74 25.43
N LYS A 625 -12.57 -8.13 24.15
CA LYS A 625 -11.25 -8.32 23.53
C LYS A 625 -10.49 -7.00 23.58
N PRO A 626 -9.19 -6.99 23.93
CA PRO A 626 -8.42 -5.75 23.97
C PRO A 626 -8.47 -5.08 22.60
N LYS A 627 -8.82 -3.79 22.54
CA LYS A 627 -8.69 -2.97 21.33
C LYS A 627 -7.26 -3.13 20.81
N VAL A 628 -7.08 -3.63 19.60
CA VAL A 628 -5.75 -3.84 18.98
C VAL A 628 -5.41 -2.70 18.02
N GLU A 629 -4.13 -2.37 17.87
CA GLU A 629 -3.70 -1.41 16.86
C GLU A 629 -3.94 -1.98 15.45
N PRO A 630 -4.23 -1.15 14.43
CA PRO A 630 -4.55 -1.63 13.08
C PRO A 630 -3.46 -2.50 12.46
N TYR A 631 -2.21 -2.36 12.90
CA TYR A 631 -1.06 -3.13 12.43
C TYR A 631 -0.72 -4.32 13.34
N HIS A 632 -1.65 -4.82 14.17
CA HIS A 632 -1.43 -6.06 14.93
C HIS A 632 -1.19 -7.27 14.00
N PRO A 633 -0.22 -8.15 14.28
CA PRO A 633 0.05 -9.34 13.46
C PRO A 633 -1.08 -10.36 13.53
N GLU A 634 -1.27 -11.14 12.47
CA GLU A 634 -2.31 -12.17 12.38
C GLU A 634 -1.73 -13.60 12.29
N SER A 635 -0.46 -13.70 11.91
CA SER A 635 0.24 -14.97 11.78
C SER A 635 1.64 -14.84 12.34
N ILE A 636 2.05 -15.84 13.11
CA ILE A 636 3.37 -15.88 13.73
C ILE A 636 4.02 -17.21 13.35
N ILE A 637 5.21 -17.15 12.80
CA ILE A 637 5.93 -18.32 12.27
C ILE A 637 7.29 -18.41 12.95
N PHE A 638 7.55 -19.53 13.60
CA PHE A 638 8.83 -19.87 14.18
C PHE A 638 9.50 -20.96 13.34
N ILE A 639 10.64 -20.64 12.73
CA ILE A 639 11.48 -21.61 12.02
C ILE A 639 12.59 -22.04 12.98
N LYS A 640 12.53 -23.31 13.43
CA LYS A 640 13.49 -23.89 14.37
C LYS A 640 13.86 -25.32 13.97
N ARG A 641 15.15 -25.67 14.07
CA ARG A 641 15.66 -27.04 13.96
C ARG A 641 15.21 -27.85 15.17
N ILE A 642 14.43 -28.90 14.97
CA ILE A 642 13.99 -29.80 16.03
C ILE A 642 15.12 -30.82 16.26
N VAL A 643 15.95 -30.57 17.27
CA VAL A 643 16.95 -31.54 17.71
C VAL A 643 16.23 -32.72 18.38
N GLN A 644 16.50 -33.95 17.97
CA GLN A 644 15.81 -35.18 18.42
C GLN A 644 15.96 -35.51 19.92
N ASN A 645 16.72 -34.73 20.68
CA ASN A 645 16.77 -34.83 22.14
C ASN A 645 15.81 -33.80 22.75
N ARG A 646 14.68 -34.29 23.26
CA ARG A 646 13.59 -33.52 23.92
C ARG A 646 14.03 -32.70 25.15
N GLU A 647 15.30 -32.75 25.58
CA GLU A 647 15.76 -32.16 26.85
C GLU A 647 16.81 -31.05 26.71
N ILE A 648 17.14 -30.57 25.51
CA ILE A 648 18.10 -29.47 25.37
C ILE A 648 17.44 -28.26 24.70
N VAL A 649 16.99 -27.36 25.58
CA VAL A 649 16.98 -25.90 25.40
C VAL A 649 15.85 -25.33 24.52
N LEU A 650 14.66 -25.28 25.11
CA LEU A 650 13.89 -24.03 25.12
C LEU A 650 14.55 -23.11 26.15
N ASN A 651 15.53 -22.30 25.73
CA ASN A 651 16.02 -21.24 26.60
C ASN A 651 14.83 -20.31 26.92
N ASN A 652 14.64 -20.04 28.21
CA ASN A 652 13.41 -19.55 28.86
C ASN A 652 12.78 -18.27 28.30
N SER A 653 13.44 -17.47 27.45
CA SER A 653 12.92 -16.16 27.01
C SER A 653 12.08 -16.18 25.72
N LYS A 654 12.14 -17.24 24.89
CA LYS A 654 11.34 -17.33 23.63
C LYS A 654 10.09 -18.21 23.72
N CYS A 655 9.91 -18.95 24.82
CA CYS A 655 8.61 -19.55 25.14
C CYS A 655 7.62 -18.45 25.53
N GLU A 656 8.09 -17.40 26.22
CA GLU A 656 7.29 -16.27 26.66
C GLU A 656 6.61 -15.50 25.52
N ILE A 657 7.24 -15.35 24.35
CA ILE A 657 6.61 -14.62 23.23
C ILE A 657 5.53 -15.46 22.55
N ILE A 658 5.73 -16.78 22.43
CA ILE A 658 4.71 -17.71 21.94
C ILE A 658 3.54 -17.71 22.92
N ASP A 659 3.83 -17.81 24.21
CA ASP A 659 2.83 -17.79 25.27
C ASP A 659 2.09 -16.44 25.31
N TYR A 660 2.81 -15.33 25.08
CA TYR A 660 2.22 -13.98 25.04
C TYR A 660 1.20 -13.86 23.92
N PHE A 661 1.56 -14.23 22.70
CA PHE A 661 0.63 -14.14 21.57
C PHE A 661 -0.50 -15.17 21.68
N SER A 662 -0.23 -16.35 22.21
CA SER A 662 -1.26 -17.36 22.48
C SER A 662 -2.28 -16.89 23.52
N LYS A 663 -1.85 -16.15 24.55
CA LYS A 663 -2.74 -15.49 25.52
C LYS A 663 -3.61 -14.37 24.91
N ASN A 664 -3.18 -13.82 23.78
CA ASN A 664 -3.90 -12.78 23.04
C ASN A 664 -4.54 -13.33 21.74
N ASP A 665 -4.96 -14.60 21.75
CA ASP A 665 -5.67 -15.28 20.65
C ASP A 665 -4.92 -15.34 19.30
N VAL A 666 -3.59 -15.22 19.28
CA VAL A 666 -2.77 -15.42 18.08
C VAL A 666 -1.92 -16.69 18.21
N GLU A 667 -2.32 -17.72 17.47
CA GLU A 667 -1.58 -18.97 17.37
C GLU A 667 -0.21 -18.75 16.73
N ALA A 668 0.80 -19.53 17.14
CA ALA A 668 2.12 -19.53 16.54
C ALA A 668 2.41 -20.87 15.84
N TYR A 669 2.84 -20.83 14.58
CA TYR A 669 3.25 -22.00 13.82
C TYR A 669 4.74 -22.28 13.99
N ILE A 670 5.06 -23.41 14.61
CA ILE A 670 6.46 -23.87 14.78
C ILE A 670 6.76 -24.90 13.69
N THR A 671 7.75 -24.62 12.85
CA THR A 671 8.15 -25.49 11.74
C THR A 671 9.64 -25.76 11.72
N ASP A 672 10.00 -27.02 11.45
CA ASP A 672 11.36 -27.42 11.13
C ASP A 672 11.51 -27.53 9.61
N THR A 673 12.52 -26.83 9.08
CA THR A 673 12.88 -26.85 7.67
C THR A 673 14.00 -27.84 7.34
N THR A 674 14.54 -28.54 8.33
CA THR A 674 15.58 -29.56 8.16
C THR A 674 15.09 -30.68 7.26
N GLY A 675 15.82 -30.95 6.18
CA GLY A 675 15.46 -31.99 5.20
C GLY A 675 14.33 -31.63 4.24
N LYS A 676 13.69 -30.46 4.38
CA LYS A 676 12.69 -29.94 3.44
C LYS A 676 13.34 -29.09 2.36
N THR A 677 12.83 -29.14 1.14
CA THR A 677 13.21 -28.17 0.11
C THR A 677 12.63 -26.79 0.42
N LEU A 678 13.18 -25.73 -0.18
CA LEU A 678 12.66 -24.37 0.01
C LEU A 678 11.18 -24.29 -0.38
N PHE A 679 10.81 -24.96 -1.47
CA PHE A 679 9.43 -25.06 -1.93
C PHE A 679 8.51 -25.67 -0.86
N GLU A 680 8.88 -26.83 -0.30
CA GLU A 680 8.06 -27.50 0.74
C GLU A 680 7.92 -26.66 2.02
N ALA A 681 9.00 -25.98 2.42
CA ALA A 681 8.96 -25.06 3.56
C ALA A 681 8.02 -23.88 3.29
N PHE A 682 8.15 -23.25 2.13
CA PHE A 682 7.27 -22.17 1.69
C PHE A 682 5.81 -22.61 1.66
N GLU A 683 5.49 -23.75 1.04
CA GLU A 683 4.10 -24.25 0.96
C GLU A 683 3.51 -24.49 2.36
N SER A 684 4.29 -25.05 3.29
CA SER A 684 3.83 -25.25 4.67
C SER A 684 3.51 -23.94 5.40
N GLN A 685 4.32 -22.90 5.16
CA GLN A 685 4.11 -21.56 5.72
C GLN A 685 2.92 -20.87 5.05
N ARG A 686 2.77 -21.00 3.73
CA ARG A 686 1.64 -20.47 2.95
C ARG A 686 0.32 -21.04 3.45
N ILE A 687 0.22 -22.36 3.62
CA ILE A 687 -0.97 -23.04 4.14
C ILE A 687 -1.37 -22.47 5.52
N TYR A 688 -0.39 -22.21 6.38
CA TYR A 688 -0.65 -21.64 7.69
C TYR A 688 -1.13 -20.18 7.63
N ILE A 689 -0.51 -19.34 6.79
CA ILE A 689 -0.94 -17.94 6.57
C ILE A 689 -2.35 -17.89 5.99
N GLU A 690 -2.69 -18.81 5.08
CA GLU A 690 -3.97 -18.86 4.36
C GLU A 690 -5.05 -19.71 5.07
N ARG A 691 -4.82 -20.12 6.32
CA ARG A 691 -5.73 -21.00 7.07
C ARG A 691 -7.15 -20.43 7.25
N GLN A 692 -7.28 -19.11 7.25
CA GLN A 692 -8.57 -18.38 7.35
C GLN A 692 -9.10 -17.92 5.99
N GLY A 693 -8.54 -18.43 4.90
CA GLY A 693 -8.83 -18.01 3.54
C GLY A 693 -7.65 -17.31 2.90
N ARG A 694 -7.56 -17.47 1.58
CA ARG A 694 -6.51 -16.85 0.78
C ARG A 694 -6.70 -15.32 0.73
N PRO A 695 -5.68 -14.53 1.08
CA PRO A 695 -5.76 -13.08 0.97
C PRO A 695 -5.75 -12.66 -0.50
N TYR A 696 -6.49 -11.59 -0.81
CA TYR A 696 -6.49 -10.99 -2.15
C TYR A 696 -5.59 -9.76 -2.10
N ASN A 697 -4.38 -9.86 -2.65
CA ASN A 697 -3.43 -8.75 -2.76
C ASN A 697 -2.78 -8.70 -4.16
N TYR A 698 -3.62 -8.83 -5.20
CA TYR A 698 -3.19 -9.03 -6.59
C TYR A 698 -2.17 -10.17 -6.76
N LEU A 699 -2.32 -11.22 -5.94
CA LEU A 699 -1.45 -12.38 -5.92
C LEU A 699 -1.59 -13.19 -7.22
N VAL A 700 -0.64 -14.08 -7.46
CA VAL A 700 -0.69 -15.08 -8.54
C VAL A 700 -2.01 -15.86 -8.48
N ASP A 701 -2.62 -16.21 -9.60
CA ASP A 701 -3.88 -16.94 -9.57
C ASP A 701 -3.72 -18.34 -8.95
N GLU A 702 -4.76 -18.79 -8.26
CA GLU A 702 -4.76 -20.11 -7.60
C GLU A 702 -4.51 -21.25 -8.60
N SER A 703 -5.05 -21.12 -9.83
CA SER A 703 -4.83 -22.09 -10.89
C SER A 703 -3.35 -22.20 -11.32
N GLU A 704 -2.61 -21.10 -11.25
CA GLU A 704 -1.18 -21.08 -11.56
C GLU A 704 -0.35 -21.64 -10.40
N LEU A 705 -0.75 -21.38 -9.15
CA LEU A 705 -0.12 -22.02 -7.97
C LEU A 705 -0.27 -23.54 -8.00
N VAL A 706 -1.46 -24.04 -8.34
CA VAL A 706 -1.72 -25.48 -8.50
C VAL A 706 -0.80 -26.08 -9.57
N LYS A 707 -0.64 -25.40 -10.72
CA LYS A 707 0.29 -25.85 -11.77
C LYS A 707 1.73 -25.86 -11.30
N LYS A 708 2.19 -24.82 -10.60
CA LYS A 708 3.55 -24.76 -10.03
C LYS A 708 3.78 -25.90 -9.03
N HIS A 709 2.81 -26.16 -8.17
CA HIS A 709 2.86 -27.25 -7.21
C HIS A 709 2.90 -28.62 -7.87
N GLN A 710 2.03 -28.90 -8.85
CA GLN A 710 2.05 -30.14 -9.61
C GLN A 710 3.37 -30.33 -10.35
N GLY A 711 3.84 -29.32 -11.08
CA GLY A 711 5.11 -29.39 -11.82
C GLY A 711 6.31 -29.67 -10.93
N TYR A 712 6.35 -29.10 -9.72
CA TYR A 712 7.40 -29.39 -8.75
C TYR A 712 7.42 -30.88 -8.34
N TYR A 713 6.27 -31.45 -7.99
CA TYR A 713 6.21 -32.86 -7.57
C TYR A 713 6.45 -33.83 -8.73
N ASP A 714 6.02 -33.49 -9.95
CA ASP A 714 6.32 -34.25 -11.15
C ASP A 714 7.84 -34.31 -11.40
N ASP A 715 8.53 -33.17 -11.28
CA ASP A 715 9.98 -33.10 -11.40
C ASP A 715 10.71 -33.90 -10.31
N VAL A 716 10.25 -33.79 -9.05
CA VAL A 716 10.81 -34.56 -7.93
C VAL A 716 10.63 -36.06 -8.17
N ASN A 717 9.44 -36.49 -8.61
CA ASN A 717 9.16 -37.89 -8.93
C ASN A 717 10.07 -38.39 -10.05
N LYS A 718 10.23 -37.60 -11.13
CA LYS A 718 11.11 -37.94 -12.24
C LYS A 718 12.57 -38.10 -11.80
N ARG A 719 13.11 -37.17 -10.99
CA ARG A 719 14.48 -37.29 -10.44
C ARG A 719 14.64 -38.52 -9.56
N ASN A 720 13.64 -38.84 -8.74
CA ASN A 720 13.66 -40.02 -7.89
C ASN A 720 13.64 -41.32 -8.73
N GLU A 721 12.89 -41.36 -9.83
CA GLU A 721 12.88 -42.49 -10.77
C GLU A 721 14.23 -42.63 -11.48
N GLU A 722 14.81 -41.53 -11.97
CA GLU A 722 16.14 -41.50 -12.58
C GLU A 722 17.23 -42.00 -11.61
N GLN A 723 17.21 -41.53 -10.36
CA GLN A 723 18.15 -42.01 -9.33
C GLN A 723 17.97 -43.49 -9.00
N LYS A 724 16.73 -43.98 -8.96
CA LYS A 724 16.46 -45.42 -8.78
C LYS A 724 16.99 -46.24 -9.95
N LEU A 725 16.86 -45.72 -11.17
CA LEU A 725 17.38 -46.39 -12.36
C LEU A 725 18.92 -46.44 -12.34
N ILE A 726 19.58 -45.33 -12.01
CA ILE A 726 21.04 -45.27 -11.87
C ILE A 726 21.53 -46.25 -10.80
N LYS A 727 20.92 -46.25 -9.61
CA LYS A 727 21.28 -47.20 -8.54
C LYS A 727 21.11 -48.65 -8.98
N LYS A 728 20.02 -48.96 -9.68
CA LYS A 728 19.77 -50.31 -10.22
C LYS A 728 20.80 -50.70 -11.28
N GLU A 729 21.22 -49.78 -12.14
CA GLU A 729 22.29 -50.01 -13.13
C GLU A 729 23.65 -50.21 -12.45
N GLU A 730 23.97 -49.44 -11.40
CA GLU A 730 25.18 -49.61 -10.60
C GLU A 730 25.21 -50.97 -9.90
N GLU A 731 24.11 -51.37 -9.24
CA GLU A 731 23.95 -52.68 -8.62
C GLU A 731 24.11 -53.82 -9.65
N GLN A 732 23.50 -53.69 -10.83
CA GLN A 732 23.65 -54.67 -11.91
C GLN A 732 25.09 -54.78 -12.42
N LYS A 733 25.81 -53.66 -12.54
CA LYS A 733 27.25 -53.67 -12.91
C LYS A 733 28.09 -54.37 -11.85
N VAL A 734 27.83 -54.12 -10.56
CA VAL A 734 28.52 -54.82 -9.46
C VAL A 734 28.27 -56.32 -9.51
N VAL A 735 27.01 -56.74 -9.68
CA VAL A 735 26.65 -58.16 -9.80
C VAL A 735 27.29 -58.81 -11.04
N LEU A 736 27.29 -58.12 -12.18
CA LEU A 736 27.89 -58.62 -13.41
C LEU A 736 29.40 -58.80 -13.25
N LYS A 737 30.08 -57.84 -12.62
CA LYS A 737 31.51 -57.92 -12.33
C LYS A 737 31.83 -59.10 -11.40
N GLN A 738 31.07 -59.27 -10.31
CA GLN A 738 31.24 -60.43 -9.42
C GLN A 738 31.04 -61.77 -10.14
N LYS A 739 30.10 -61.83 -11.09
CA LYS A 739 29.88 -63.02 -11.91
C LYS A 739 31.08 -63.29 -12.83
N GLN A 740 31.61 -62.25 -13.49
CA GLN A 740 32.81 -62.36 -14.33
C GLN A 740 34.03 -62.82 -13.51
N ASP A 741 34.29 -62.19 -12.36
CA ASP A 741 35.40 -62.56 -11.48
C ASP A 741 35.31 -64.05 -11.06
N ARG A 742 34.09 -64.56 -10.83
CA ARG A 742 33.86 -65.98 -10.50
C ARG A 742 34.06 -66.92 -11.68
N GLU A 743 33.63 -66.53 -12.88
CA GLU A 743 33.85 -67.30 -14.11
C GLU A 743 35.34 -67.36 -14.46
N ASP A 744 36.06 -66.25 -14.33
CA ASP A 744 37.51 -66.18 -14.54
C ASP A 744 38.25 -67.10 -13.55
N LEU A 745 37.91 -67.03 -12.26
CA LEU A 745 38.50 -67.93 -11.25
C LEU A 745 38.22 -69.41 -11.53
N ALA A 746 37.00 -69.75 -11.96
CA ALA A 746 36.65 -71.11 -12.33
C ALA A 746 37.42 -71.59 -13.57
N GLN A 747 37.62 -70.70 -14.54
CA GLN A 747 38.40 -71.00 -15.75
C GLN A 747 39.88 -71.23 -15.41
N GLU A 748 40.45 -70.43 -14.51
CA GLU A 748 41.81 -70.65 -13.99
C GLU A 748 41.94 -72.02 -13.31
N GLN A 749 40.98 -72.41 -12.48
CA GLN A 749 40.96 -73.73 -11.83
C GLN A 749 40.86 -74.88 -12.83
N ILE A 750 39.99 -74.77 -13.84
CA ILE A 750 39.87 -75.78 -14.90
C ILE A 750 41.19 -75.90 -15.69
N ASN A 751 41.79 -74.77 -16.07
CA ASN A 751 43.06 -74.75 -16.79
C ASN A 751 44.18 -75.40 -15.97
N TYR A 752 44.21 -75.17 -14.65
CA TYR A 752 45.14 -75.82 -13.73
C TYR A 752 44.94 -77.35 -13.70
N ILE A 753 43.69 -77.81 -13.58
CA ILE A 753 43.36 -79.24 -13.58
C ILE A 753 43.79 -79.90 -14.90
N ILE A 754 43.46 -79.30 -16.04
CA ILE A 754 43.84 -79.82 -17.37
C ILE A 754 45.35 -79.92 -17.51
N LYS A 755 46.08 -78.90 -17.06
CA LYS A 755 47.56 -78.91 -17.09
C LYS A 755 48.12 -80.06 -16.26
N ASN A 756 47.59 -80.25 -15.05
CA ASN A 756 48.01 -81.35 -14.17
C ASN A 756 47.65 -82.72 -14.76
N GLU A 757 46.47 -82.89 -15.33
CA GLU A 757 46.07 -84.14 -16.01
C GLU A 757 47.01 -84.45 -17.18
N LEU A 758 47.36 -83.45 -18.00
CA LEU A 758 48.31 -83.61 -19.09
C LEU A 758 49.72 -83.98 -18.60
N GLU A 759 50.17 -83.42 -17.48
CA GLU A 759 51.45 -83.80 -16.87
C GLU A 759 51.42 -85.25 -16.36
N ILE A 760 50.34 -85.65 -15.68
CA ILE A 760 50.14 -87.03 -15.24
C ILE A 760 50.12 -87.99 -16.44
N ASP A 761 49.43 -87.64 -17.52
CA ASP A 761 49.36 -88.48 -18.72
C ASP A 761 50.71 -88.57 -19.45
N LYS A 762 51.51 -87.49 -19.47
CA LYS A 762 52.91 -87.56 -19.95
C LYS A 762 53.71 -88.55 -19.11
N ILE A 763 53.60 -88.47 -17.79
CA ILE A 763 54.30 -89.37 -16.86
C ILE A 763 53.87 -90.83 -17.08
N LYS A 764 52.58 -91.11 -17.20
CA LYS A 764 52.04 -92.47 -17.47
C LYS A 764 52.54 -93.05 -18.79
N ASN A 765 52.81 -92.20 -19.78
CA ASN A 765 53.27 -92.62 -21.11
C ASN A 765 54.81 -92.68 -21.23
N LEU A 766 55.57 -92.38 -20.17
CA LEU A 766 57.03 -92.50 -20.19
C LEU A 766 57.45 -93.98 -20.20
N PRO A 767 58.46 -94.36 -21.02
CA PRO A 767 59.09 -95.67 -20.88
C PRO A 767 59.63 -95.87 -19.46
N PHE A 768 59.37 -97.05 -18.87
CA PHE A 768 59.67 -97.35 -17.46
C PHE A 768 61.08 -96.93 -17.01
N ARG A 769 62.11 -97.16 -17.85
CA ARG A 769 63.49 -96.76 -17.55
C ARG A 769 63.65 -95.24 -17.37
N ASN A 770 62.96 -94.43 -18.17
CA ASN A 770 63.07 -92.96 -18.09
C ASN A 770 62.35 -92.44 -16.86
N TYR A 771 61.18 -92.99 -16.55
CA TYR A 771 60.47 -92.69 -15.30
C TYR A 771 61.34 -92.98 -14.08
N LEU A 772 61.98 -94.15 -14.04
CA LEU A 772 62.90 -94.50 -12.95
C LEU A 772 64.08 -93.52 -12.87
N MET A 773 64.73 -93.21 -13.98
CA MET A 773 65.90 -92.33 -14.01
C MET A 773 65.60 -90.89 -13.61
N GLU A 774 64.40 -90.39 -13.92
CA GLU A 774 64.03 -88.98 -13.73
C GLU A 774 63.31 -88.73 -12.41
N TYR A 775 62.48 -89.66 -11.93
CA TYR A 775 61.65 -89.46 -10.73
C TYR A 775 62.07 -90.31 -9.52
N ILE A 776 62.70 -91.48 -9.72
CA ILE A 776 63.02 -92.39 -8.60
C ILE A 776 64.51 -92.39 -8.25
N VAL A 777 65.39 -92.44 -9.25
CA VAL A 777 66.85 -92.53 -9.06
C VAL A 777 67.44 -91.30 -8.35
N PRO A 778 67.01 -90.05 -8.60
CA PRO A 778 67.53 -88.90 -7.87
C PRO A 778 67.24 -88.97 -6.36
N GLU A 779 65.99 -89.25 -5.98
CA GLU A 779 65.55 -89.40 -4.58
C GLU A 779 66.20 -90.62 -3.90
N LEU A 780 66.34 -91.72 -4.63
CA LEU A 780 67.04 -92.91 -4.14
C LEU A 780 68.53 -92.64 -3.93
N ASN A 781 69.18 -91.91 -4.84
CA ASN A 781 70.58 -91.53 -4.69
C ASN A 781 70.80 -90.57 -3.53
N GLU A 782 69.90 -89.60 -3.34
CA GLU A 782 69.93 -88.66 -2.21
C GLU A 782 69.74 -89.42 -0.88
N GLY A 783 68.72 -90.28 -0.79
CA GLY A 783 68.51 -91.13 0.38
C GLY A 783 69.67 -92.11 0.64
N LEU A 784 70.28 -92.68 -0.40
CA LEU A 784 71.47 -93.52 -0.25
C LEU A 784 72.71 -92.72 0.20
N LEU A 785 72.83 -91.46 -0.21
CA LEU A 785 73.83 -90.52 0.29
C LEU A 785 73.60 -90.19 1.76
N GLU A 786 72.34 -89.95 2.16
CA GLU A 786 71.92 -89.73 3.54
C GLU A 786 72.28 -90.93 4.43
N VAL A 787 71.97 -92.14 3.96
CA VAL A 787 72.33 -93.41 4.62
C VAL A 787 73.85 -93.54 4.75
N SER A 788 74.59 -93.20 3.68
CA SER A 788 76.06 -93.24 3.69
C SER A 788 76.69 -92.22 4.63
N ASN A 789 76.01 -91.10 4.89
CA ASN A 789 76.48 -90.05 5.80
C ASN A 789 76.13 -90.37 7.26
N MET A 790 74.94 -90.88 7.54
CA MET A 790 74.42 -91.15 8.89
C MET A 790 74.88 -92.51 9.45
N LEU A 791 75.24 -93.47 8.60
CA LEU A 791 75.63 -94.84 8.95
C LEU A 791 74.72 -95.49 10.03
N PRO A 792 73.40 -95.57 9.78
CA PRO A 792 72.45 -96.16 10.72
C PRO A 792 72.67 -97.68 10.88
N ASP A 793 72.28 -98.22 12.05
CA ASP A 793 72.43 -99.64 12.39
C ASP A 793 71.66 -100.58 11.43
N ASP A 794 70.50 -100.12 10.92
CA ASP A 794 69.79 -100.76 9.82
C ASP A 794 69.64 -99.78 8.64
N PRO A 795 70.55 -99.86 7.64
CA PRO A 795 70.53 -98.96 6.50
C PRO A 795 69.35 -99.17 5.54
N ILE A 796 68.67 -100.32 5.60
CA ILE A 796 67.52 -100.61 4.73
C ILE A 796 66.27 -99.95 5.31
N GLU A 797 66.03 -100.13 6.61
CA GLU A 797 64.86 -99.53 7.28
C GLU A 797 64.93 -98.00 7.24
N PHE A 798 66.12 -97.42 7.48
CA PHE A 798 66.32 -95.98 7.41
C PHE A 798 66.08 -95.42 6.00
N LEU A 799 66.55 -96.10 4.96
CA LEU A 799 66.28 -95.69 3.58
C LEU A 799 64.78 -95.79 3.25
N ALA A 800 64.10 -96.81 3.76
CA ALA A 800 62.65 -96.98 3.58
C ALA A 800 61.87 -95.86 4.27
N GLU A 801 62.21 -95.51 5.52
CA GLU A 801 61.61 -94.38 6.24
C GLU A 801 61.90 -93.05 5.55
N TYR A 802 63.13 -92.81 5.08
CA TYR A 802 63.52 -91.60 4.36
C TYR A 802 62.71 -91.43 3.06
N LEU A 803 62.63 -92.48 2.24
CA LEU A 803 61.84 -92.46 1.01
C LEU A 803 60.34 -92.33 1.31
N TYR A 804 59.87 -92.94 2.39
CA TYR A 804 58.48 -92.81 2.82
C TYR A 804 58.17 -91.38 3.27
N SER A 805 59.04 -90.72 4.04
CA SER A 805 58.86 -89.32 4.42
C SER A 805 58.92 -88.37 3.22
N LYS A 806 59.87 -88.57 2.30
CA LYS A 806 59.98 -87.78 1.06
C LYS A 806 58.78 -87.98 0.12
N SER A 807 58.04 -89.08 0.24
CA SER A 807 56.84 -89.32 -0.60
C SER A 807 55.59 -88.52 -0.19
N TYR A 808 55.61 -87.89 1.00
CA TYR A 808 54.53 -87.01 1.49
C TYR A 808 54.81 -85.52 1.27
N GLU A 809 56.05 -85.16 0.94
CA GLU A 809 56.45 -83.83 0.45
C GLU A 809 56.25 -83.75 -1.07
#